data_AF-A0A117J430-F1
#
_entry.id   AF-A0A117J430-F1
#
_cell.length_a   1.000
_cell.length_b   1.000
_cell.length_c   1.000
_cell.angle_alpha   90.00
_cell.angle_beta   90.00
_cell.angle_gamma   90.00
#
_symmetry.space_group_name_H-M   'P 1'
#
loop_
_entity.id
_entity.type
_entity.pdbx_description
1 polymer ?
#
loop_
_entity_poly.entity_id
_entity_poly.type
_entity_poly.pdbx_seq_one_letter_code
_entity_poly.pdbx_strand_id
1 'polypeptide(L)'
;MRMTSDTNTKGLALAIDTSTDMLACAVVSWEPGSAPRVLAACDHMCRRQANVELVSTALAALEDCGHTMADLDRVLVGRGPGSFTGVRIGIATAKGLSCGLSKPLHGVSVLDATAWGAWQAGVRGLLAVADDAMRGEVYPGIYQLDDAGAHRTFATETVCKADECVATWSAREDASQLVLTGNGLKKYRTRFEAAGFTNILDETLWYPTGEGLALAAAASPLDSGDPALVLPIYTRLSDAEENERKRLGLKAPASVEVTGVDDALADRHLQLRPMSVNDLPAVAALEAAAFSGSSHTPWTEKLFYEELSQPGRSWWVAHDLGRIIGFAGGMMAGDDFEICDVAVEEGHRRQGVASRLAARLCYDAHVLNAKTASLEVDEKNEPARATYDHLGFAEVGRRPGYYAPGHDALILRAELPLAGDVEALGKRPEPHASIRPWPIVAGPRGAACEEALAAAGDLVLSIESSCDETAVAVVDSHGTVCSSVVATSIDFHARFGGVVPEIASRKHVEAIVGVYEEAMAQAGAHFGCDTLTAADLSAVGVTAGPGLVGALVVGVAFAKGLCASTGLPLIAVHHLEGHLLANLFETPDLKPPFVASLVSGGNTMLVYVRGWGDYQILGTTIDDAVGEAFDKVAKALGLGYPGGPVISRLAAKGNPRAIHFPRAMMHSGDYQFSLSGLKTAVITYIEGENRAGRPIDLPDLAASFEAAVIDVQVAKAVTAVEQTGVSDFCVGGGVAANPQLREAYRETFGKRGVRVTVPPMRACGDNAAMISVAALRSYRARNFAPLTLDADPNAPLGTWSTTDAPVPPSWE
;
A
#
# COMPACT_ATOMS: atom_id res chain seq x y z
N MET A 1 -7.03 -18.77 -31.48
CA MET A 1 -7.23 -20.17 -31.05
C MET A 1 -7.28 -20.14 -29.54
N ARG A 2 -8.47 -20.34 -28.92
CA ARG A 2 -8.64 -20.28 -27.46
C ARG A 2 -7.85 -21.45 -26.85
N MET A 3 -6.70 -21.17 -26.25
CA MET A 3 -6.07 -22.11 -25.32
C MET A 3 -6.94 -22.15 -24.08
N THR A 4 -7.62 -23.27 -23.87
CA THR A 4 -8.27 -23.63 -22.62
C THR A 4 -7.19 -23.70 -21.55
N SER A 5 -7.35 -22.93 -20.47
CA SER A 5 -6.49 -23.02 -19.29
C SER A 5 -6.54 -24.45 -18.73
N ASP A 6 -5.38 -24.96 -18.34
CA ASP A 6 -5.17 -26.32 -17.85
C ASP A 6 -5.70 -26.53 -16.41
N THR A 7 -6.76 -25.81 -16.02
CA THR A 7 -7.37 -25.86 -14.67
C THR A 7 -7.97 -27.22 -14.32
N ASN A 8 -8.03 -28.13 -15.30
CA ASN A 8 -8.74 -29.41 -15.29
C ASN A 8 -7.82 -30.65 -15.30
N THR A 9 -6.55 -30.53 -14.90
CA THR A 9 -5.62 -31.65 -14.81
C THR A 9 -5.51 -32.20 -13.38
N LYS A 10 -5.34 -33.52 -13.27
CA LYS A 10 -5.00 -34.22 -12.03
C LYS A 10 -3.60 -33.78 -11.59
N GLY A 11 -3.41 -33.47 -10.31
CA GLY A 11 -2.14 -32.92 -9.83
C GLY A 11 -2.02 -32.88 -8.31
N LEU A 12 -0.94 -32.27 -7.83
CA LEU A 12 -0.72 -32.03 -6.39
C LEU A 12 -1.07 -30.58 -6.02
N ALA A 13 -1.68 -30.38 -4.85
CA ALA A 13 -1.97 -29.05 -4.33
C ALA A 13 -1.43 -28.90 -2.90
N LEU A 14 -0.81 -27.75 -2.63
CA LEU A 14 -0.44 -27.32 -1.27
C LEU A 14 -1.51 -26.36 -0.75
N ALA A 15 -2.15 -26.71 0.35
CA ALA A 15 -3.17 -25.92 1.01
C ALA A 15 -2.63 -25.30 2.30
N ILE A 16 -2.62 -23.96 2.41
CA ILE A 16 -2.09 -23.24 3.57
C ILE A 16 -3.06 -22.17 4.10
N ASP A 17 -3.17 -22.03 5.41
CA ASP A 17 -3.86 -20.91 6.05
C ASP A 17 -3.11 -20.46 7.31
N THR A 18 -3.08 -19.15 7.53
CA THR A 18 -2.46 -18.52 8.71
C THR A 18 -3.36 -17.45 9.29
N SER A 19 -4.66 -17.50 8.99
CA SER A 19 -5.65 -16.49 9.39
C SER A 19 -5.99 -16.53 10.88
N THR A 20 -5.74 -17.66 11.54
CA THR A 20 -6.02 -17.87 12.97
C THR A 20 -4.72 -18.16 13.74
N ASP A 21 -4.82 -18.54 15.02
CA ASP A 21 -3.66 -19.07 15.77
C ASP A 21 -3.23 -20.47 15.29
N MET A 22 -4.04 -21.12 14.45
CA MET A 22 -3.70 -22.34 13.72
C MET A 22 -2.97 -21.98 12.43
N LEU A 23 -1.80 -22.58 12.22
CA LEU A 23 -1.19 -22.70 10.91
C LEU A 23 -1.75 -23.98 10.31
N ALA A 24 -2.62 -23.84 9.32
CA ALA A 24 -3.16 -24.95 8.56
C ALA A 24 -2.24 -25.22 7.36
N CYS A 25 -1.86 -26.47 7.13
CA CYS A 25 -0.98 -26.89 6.05
C CYS A 25 -1.26 -28.35 5.67
N ALA A 26 -1.65 -28.59 4.42
CA ALA A 26 -1.82 -29.94 3.89
C ALA A 26 -1.36 -30.05 2.44
N VAL A 27 -0.87 -31.23 2.08
CA VAL A 27 -0.62 -31.62 0.68
C VAL A 27 -1.72 -32.59 0.28
N VAL A 28 -2.41 -32.28 -0.82
CA VAL A 28 -3.54 -33.08 -1.30
C VAL A 28 -3.36 -33.47 -2.77
N SER A 29 -3.88 -34.65 -3.13
CA SER A 29 -4.09 -34.97 -4.54
C SER A 29 -5.35 -34.28 -5.03
N TRP A 30 -5.23 -33.53 -6.12
CA TRP A 30 -6.30 -32.79 -6.76
C TRP A 30 -6.75 -33.50 -8.03
N GLU A 31 -8.05 -33.79 -8.14
CA GLU A 31 -8.66 -34.34 -9.34
C GLU A 31 -10.01 -33.65 -9.58
N PRO A 32 -10.22 -32.98 -10.73
CA PRO A 32 -11.44 -32.23 -10.98
C PRO A 32 -12.69 -33.09 -10.83
N GLY A 33 -13.71 -32.55 -10.15
CA GLY A 33 -14.97 -33.25 -9.91
C GLY A 33 -14.89 -34.39 -8.88
N SER A 34 -13.75 -34.57 -8.21
CA SER A 34 -13.57 -35.51 -7.11
C SER A 34 -13.15 -34.78 -5.84
N ALA A 35 -13.50 -35.34 -4.68
CA ALA A 35 -13.02 -34.81 -3.40
C ALA A 35 -11.49 -34.97 -3.32
N PRO A 36 -10.75 -33.91 -2.94
CA PRO A 36 -9.30 -34.00 -2.75
C PRO A 36 -8.96 -35.03 -1.67
N ARG A 37 -7.87 -35.77 -1.88
CA ARG A 37 -7.37 -36.74 -0.89
C ARG A 37 -6.13 -36.18 -0.21
N VAL A 38 -6.15 -36.11 1.13
CA VAL A 38 -4.98 -35.72 1.92
C VAL A 38 -3.87 -36.76 1.76
N LEU A 39 -2.67 -36.28 1.46
CA LEU A 39 -1.45 -37.07 1.41
C LEU A 39 -0.61 -36.84 2.67
N ALA A 40 -0.56 -35.58 3.14
CA ALA A 40 0.04 -35.18 4.41
C ALA A 40 -0.71 -33.97 4.97
N ALA A 41 -0.80 -33.87 6.30
CA ALA A 41 -1.35 -32.71 7.00
C ALA A 41 -0.48 -32.39 8.22
N CYS A 42 -0.09 -31.12 8.33
CA CYS A 42 0.82 -30.60 9.35
C CYS A 42 0.21 -29.41 10.10
N ASP A 43 -1.11 -29.41 10.27
CA ASP A 43 -1.85 -28.38 11.00
C ASP A 43 -1.36 -28.30 12.46
N HIS A 44 -0.97 -27.11 12.92
CA HIS A 44 -0.54 -26.92 14.31
C HIS A 44 -0.70 -25.47 14.79
N MET A 45 -0.76 -25.29 16.10
CA MET A 45 -0.87 -23.96 16.72
C MET A 45 0.46 -23.20 16.62
N CYS A 46 0.49 -22.11 15.86
CA CYS A 46 1.71 -21.30 15.65
C CYS A 46 1.71 -19.98 16.45
N ARG A 47 0.59 -19.57 17.10
CA ARG A 47 0.50 -18.41 18.01
C ARG A 47 1.26 -17.15 17.54
N ARG A 48 0.99 -16.69 16.31
CA ARG A 48 1.66 -15.52 15.68
C ARG A 48 3.12 -15.73 15.26
N GLN A 49 3.60 -16.97 15.17
CA GLN A 49 4.88 -17.33 14.55
C GLN A 49 4.71 -17.83 13.10
N ALA A 50 3.53 -17.63 12.51
CA ALA A 50 3.23 -18.05 11.14
C ALA A 50 4.28 -17.60 10.12
N ASN A 51 4.80 -16.36 10.23
CA ASN A 51 5.83 -15.89 9.31
C ASN A 51 7.09 -16.75 9.40
N VAL A 52 7.49 -17.20 10.59
CA VAL A 52 8.69 -18.03 10.82
C VAL A 52 8.46 -19.47 10.38
N GLU A 53 7.30 -20.05 10.70
CA GLU A 53 7.06 -21.50 10.65
C GLU A 53 6.41 -22.00 9.34
N LEU A 54 5.70 -21.14 8.60
CA LEU A 54 4.87 -21.54 7.44
C LEU A 54 5.66 -22.29 6.38
N VAL A 55 6.78 -21.73 5.93
CA VAL A 55 7.57 -22.33 4.84
C VAL A 55 8.19 -23.65 5.25
N SER A 56 8.76 -23.75 6.47
CA SER A 56 9.28 -25.01 6.99
C SER A 56 8.19 -26.07 7.13
N THR A 57 6.98 -25.67 7.52
CA THR A 57 5.84 -26.58 7.64
C THR A 57 5.39 -27.11 6.28
N ALA A 58 5.32 -26.24 5.27
CA ALA A 58 4.99 -26.64 3.91
C ALA A 58 6.03 -27.61 3.32
N LEU A 59 7.32 -27.35 3.55
CA LEU A 59 8.39 -28.26 3.12
C LEU A 59 8.31 -29.61 3.83
N ALA A 60 8.08 -29.64 5.14
CA ALA A 60 7.89 -30.88 5.90
C ALA A 60 6.68 -31.68 5.42
N ALA A 61 5.54 -31.01 5.14
CA ALA A 61 4.34 -31.67 4.63
C ALA A 61 4.59 -32.36 3.27
N LEU A 62 5.39 -31.73 2.40
CA LEU A 62 5.79 -32.33 1.13
C LEU A 62 6.74 -33.52 1.33
N GLU A 63 7.72 -33.38 2.21
CA GLU A 63 8.66 -34.46 2.55
C GLU A 63 7.93 -35.69 3.12
N ASP A 64 6.96 -35.49 4.02
CA ASP A 64 6.16 -36.55 4.65
C ASP A 64 5.39 -37.42 3.64
N CYS A 65 5.05 -36.87 2.47
CA CYS A 65 4.41 -37.59 1.37
C CYS A 65 5.36 -37.92 0.20
N GLY A 66 6.67 -37.72 0.36
CA GLY A 66 7.68 -38.07 -0.63
C GLY A 66 7.72 -37.15 -1.85
N HIS A 67 7.27 -35.90 -1.69
CA HIS A 67 7.20 -34.88 -2.74
C HIS A 67 8.06 -33.66 -2.40
N THR A 68 8.23 -32.79 -3.39
CA THR A 68 8.96 -31.52 -3.30
C THR A 68 8.11 -30.38 -3.87
N MET A 69 8.55 -29.13 -3.70
CA MET A 69 7.84 -27.97 -4.26
C MET A 69 7.67 -28.06 -5.79
N ALA A 70 8.62 -28.70 -6.49
CA ALA A 70 8.56 -28.89 -7.93
C ALA A 70 7.44 -29.83 -8.39
N ASP A 71 6.94 -30.69 -7.50
CA ASP A 71 5.83 -31.62 -7.80
C ASP A 71 4.45 -30.95 -7.66
N LEU A 72 4.39 -29.72 -7.16
CA LEU A 72 3.13 -28.99 -7.00
C LEU A 72 2.58 -28.48 -8.32
N ASP A 73 1.27 -28.64 -8.50
CA ASP A 73 0.54 -28.11 -9.65
C ASP A 73 -0.30 -26.88 -9.32
N ARG A 74 -0.54 -26.62 -8.04
CA ARG A 74 -1.28 -25.44 -7.57
C ARG A 74 -1.03 -25.17 -6.08
N VAL A 75 -1.34 -23.94 -5.68
CA VAL A 75 -1.35 -23.51 -4.28
C VAL A 75 -2.76 -23.05 -3.92
N LEU A 76 -3.23 -23.42 -2.74
CA LEU A 76 -4.49 -22.98 -2.15
C LEU A 76 -4.16 -22.19 -0.89
N VAL A 77 -4.78 -21.02 -0.71
CA VAL A 77 -4.53 -20.16 0.44
C VAL A 77 -5.81 -19.68 1.09
N GLY A 78 -5.86 -19.70 2.42
CA GLY A 78 -6.92 -19.04 3.16
C GLY A 78 -6.81 -17.52 3.02
N ARG A 79 -7.82 -16.90 2.42
CA ARG A 79 -7.85 -15.45 2.16
C ARG A 79 -8.52 -14.65 3.28
N GLY A 80 -8.83 -15.29 4.41
CA GLY A 80 -9.62 -14.71 5.50
C GLY A 80 -11.10 -15.07 5.42
N PRO A 81 -11.95 -14.46 6.28
CA PRO A 81 -11.60 -13.46 7.29
C PRO A 81 -10.74 -14.05 8.43
N GLY A 82 -10.01 -13.19 9.15
CA GLY A 82 -9.12 -13.61 10.24
C GLY A 82 -8.21 -12.49 10.72
N SER A 83 -7.13 -12.86 11.43
CA SER A 83 -6.06 -11.94 11.84
C SER A 83 -5.45 -11.23 10.63
N PHE A 84 -5.48 -9.89 10.60
CA PHE A 84 -4.94 -9.10 9.49
C PHE A 84 -3.51 -9.50 9.12
N THR A 85 -2.62 -9.57 10.12
CA THR A 85 -1.22 -9.98 9.91
C THR A 85 -1.13 -11.42 9.41
N GLY A 86 -1.92 -12.31 10.01
CA GLY A 86 -1.94 -13.73 9.65
C GLY A 86 -2.35 -13.97 8.20
N VAL A 87 -3.46 -13.36 7.76
CA VAL A 87 -3.94 -13.46 6.38
C VAL A 87 -2.91 -12.92 5.39
N ARG A 88 -2.24 -11.80 5.70
CA ARG A 88 -1.19 -11.23 4.84
C ARG A 88 0.00 -12.16 4.65
N ILE A 89 0.48 -12.76 5.74
CA ILE A 89 1.61 -13.71 5.71
C ILE A 89 1.28 -14.88 4.78
N GLY A 90 0.11 -15.50 4.96
CA GLY A 90 -0.34 -16.64 4.16
C GLY A 90 -0.44 -16.29 2.68
N ILE A 91 -1.17 -15.21 2.35
CA ILE A 91 -1.36 -14.78 0.96
C ILE A 91 -0.05 -14.36 0.31
N ALA A 92 0.78 -13.55 0.97
CA ALA A 92 2.05 -13.10 0.40
C ALA A 92 3.02 -14.28 0.17
N THR A 93 3.09 -15.23 1.10
CA THR A 93 3.88 -16.48 0.92
C THR A 93 3.34 -17.30 -0.25
N ALA A 94 2.02 -17.47 -0.34
CA ALA A 94 1.39 -18.22 -1.41
C ALA A 94 1.61 -17.57 -2.80
N LYS A 95 1.56 -16.23 -2.86
CA LYS A 95 1.92 -15.43 -4.04
C LYS A 95 3.36 -15.70 -4.47
N GLY A 96 4.31 -15.65 -3.53
CA GLY A 96 5.72 -15.97 -3.80
C GLY A 96 5.92 -17.41 -4.31
N LEU A 97 5.26 -18.39 -3.68
CA LEU A 97 5.28 -19.79 -4.11
C LEU A 97 4.78 -19.94 -5.55
N SER A 98 3.60 -19.38 -5.84
CA SER A 98 2.97 -19.40 -7.16
C SER A 98 3.83 -18.72 -8.22
N CYS A 99 4.40 -17.55 -7.92
CA CYS A 99 5.31 -16.84 -8.83
C CYS A 99 6.57 -17.64 -9.15
N GLY A 100 7.17 -18.32 -8.15
CA GLY A 100 8.35 -19.14 -8.39
C GLY A 100 8.08 -20.44 -9.13
N LEU A 101 6.96 -21.10 -8.84
CA LEU A 101 6.55 -22.34 -9.52
C LEU A 101 5.94 -22.08 -10.91
N SER A 102 5.48 -20.86 -11.19
CA SER A 102 4.61 -20.56 -12.33
C SER A 102 3.35 -21.44 -12.36
N LYS A 103 2.73 -21.62 -11.18
CA LYS A 103 1.54 -22.47 -10.97
C LYS A 103 0.37 -21.64 -10.45
N PRO A 104 -0.88 -22.05 -10.71
CA PRO A 104 -2.06 -21.31 -10.25
C PRO A 104 -2.15 -21.22 -8.71
N LEU A 105 -2.64 -20.07 -8.24
CA LEU A 105 -2.98 -19.79 -6.84
C LEU A 105 -4.48 -19.54 -6.70
N HIS A 106 -5.13 -20.19 -5.73
CA HIS A 106 -6.55 -20.01 -5.45
C HIS A 106 -6.80 -19.57 -4.01
N GLY A 107 -7.62 -18.55 -3.83
CA GLY A 107 -8.03 -18.05 -2.51
C GLY A 107 -9.31 -18.71 -2.00
N VAL A 108 -9.32 -19.12 -0.74
CA VAL A 108 -10.44 -19.85 -0.10
C VAL A 108 -10.86 -19.13 1.17
N SER A 109 -12.17 -19.09 1.43
CA SER A 109 -12.68 -18.51 2.68
C SER A 109 -12.32 -19.39 3.87
N VAL A 110 -11.87 -18.75 4.95
CA VAL A 110 -11.53 -19.42 6.20
C VAL A 110 -12.78 -20.00 6.87
N LEU A 111 -13.91 -19.29 6.79
CA LEU A 111 -15.18 -19.79 7.34
C LEU A 111 -15.61 -21.07 6.60
N ASP A 112 -15.42 -21.12 5.28
CA ASP A 112 -15.73 -22.32 4.50
C ASP A 112 -14.78 -23.46 4.88
N ALA A 113 -13.49 -23.19 5.04
CA ALA A 113 -12.53 -24.21 5.46
C ALA A 113 -12.91 -24.83 6.81
N THR A 114 -13.33 -24.01 7.78
CA THR A 114 -13.84 -24.48 9.09
C THR A 114 -15.12 -25.31 8.93
N ALA A 115 -16.07 -24.87 8.08
CA ALA A 115 -17.30 -25.61 7.83
C ALA A 115 -17.07 -26.97 7.13
N TRP A 116 -16.15 -27.02 6.16
CA TRP A 116 -15.75 -28.25 5.49
C TRP A 116 -14.98 -29.20 6.42
N GLY A 117 -14.18 -28.67 7.35
CA GLY A 117 -13.57 -29.46 8.41
C GLY A 117 -14.61 -30.15 9.31
N ALA A 118 -15.66 -29.44 9.70
CA ALA A 118 -16.78 -30.02 10.44
C ALA A 118 -17.57 -31.06 9.62
N TRP A 119 -17.82 -30.78 8.33
CA TRP A 119 -18.46 -31.73 7.42
C TRP A 119 -17.68 -33.04 7.29
N GLN A 120 -16.35 -32.94 7.15
CA GLN A 120 -15.44 -34.08 7.06
C GLN A 120 -15.42 -34.91 8.35
N ALA A 121 -15.59 -34.26 9.50
CA ALA A 121 -15.77 -34.92 10.80
C ALA A 121 -17.15 -35.59 10.98
N GLY A 122 -18.02 -35.56 9.97
CA GLY A 122 -19.34 -36.21 9.98
C GLY A 122 -20.48 -35.33 10.49
N VAL A 123 -20.26 -34.03 10.70
CA VAL A 123 -21.32 -33.11 11.13
C VAL A 123 -22.30 -32.84 9.97
N ARG A 124 -23.60 -32.84 10.28
CA ARG A 124 -24.71 -32.58 9.34
C ARG A 124 -25.75 -31.67 10.00
N GLY A 125 -26.57 -31.01 9.20
CA GLY A 125 -27.56 -30.02 9.67
C GLY A 125 -27.02 -28.60 9.65
N LEU A 126 -27.60 -27.72 10.47
CA LEU A 126 -27.22 -26.30 10.51
C LEU A 126 -25.98 -26.08 11.39
N LEU A 127 -24.87 -25.69 10.77
CA LEU A 127 -23.63 -25.33 11.44
C LEU A 127 -23.48 -23.80 11.50
N ALA A 128 -23.21 -23.26 12.68
CA ALA A 128 -22.90 -21.86 12.91
C ALA A 128 -21.43 -21.68 13.29
N VAL A 129 -20.64 -21.07 12.40
CA VAL A 129 -19.23 -20.72 12.60
C VAL A 129 -19.15 -19.32 13.20
N ALA A 130 -18.47 -19.18 14.33
CA ALA A 130 -18.18 -17.92 15.01
C ALA A 130 -16.67 -17.77 15.25
N ASP A 131 -15.95 -17.25 14.27
CA ASP A 131 -14.51 -17.00 14.40
C ASP A 131 -14.21 -15.67 15.09
N ASP A 132 -13.10 -15.61 15.81
CA ASP A 132 -12.65 -14.43 16.56
C ASP A 132 -12.23 -13.33 15.60
N ALA A 133 -12.97 -12.23 15.61
CA ALA A 133 -12.59 -11.04 14.86
C ALA A 133 -11.74 -10.07 15.72
N MET A 134 -11.43 -10.37 16.99
CA MET A 134 -10.87 -9.40 17.95
C MET A 134 -11.86 -8.24 18.25
N ARG A 135 -11.48 -7.29 19.11
CA ARG A 135 -12.30 -6.10 19.47
C ARG A 135 -13.72 -6.42 19.98
N GLY A 136 -13.95 -7.60 20.58
CA GLY A 136 -15.27 -8.00 21.07
C GLY A 136 -16.24 -8.44 19.96
N GLU A 137 -15.73 -8.79 18.79
CA GLU A 137 -16.48 -9.09 17.58
C GLU A 137 -16.17 -10.51 17.09
N VAL A 138 -17.05 -11.02 16.24
CA VAL A 138 -16.91 -12.32 15.57
C VAL A 138 -17.11 -12.19 14.07
N TYR A 139 -16.58 -13.14 13.32
CA TYR A 139 -16.93 -13.40 11.92
C TYR A 139 -17.98 -14.52 11.89
N PRO A 140 -19.28 -14.18 11.78
CA PRO A 140 -20.34 -15.17 11.78
C PRO A 140 -20.57 -15.76 10.37
N GLY A 141 -20.83 -17.06 10.32
CA GLY A 141 -21.32 -17.74 9.12
C GLY A 141 -22.23 -18.90 9.48
N ILE A 142 -23.39 -19.02 8.83
CA ILE A 142 -24.26 -20.19 8.97
C ILE A 142 -24.20 -21.01 7.68
N TYR A 143 -24.11 -22.32 7.85
CA TYR A 143 -23.98 -23.31 6.79
C TYR A 143 -25.04 -24.39 6.96
N GLN A 144 -25.59 -24.85 5.83
CA GLN A 144 -26.32 -26.10 5.77
C GLN A 144 -25.34 -27.20 5.37
N LEU A 145 -25.14 -28.19 6.23
CA LEU A 145 -24.32 -29.36 5.95
C LEU A 145 -25.23 -30.54 5.57
N ASP A 146 -25.01 -31.13 4.40
CA ASP A 146 -25.71 -32.34 3.93
C ASP A 146 -24.68 -33.38 3.44
N ASP A 147 -25.14 -34.48 2.82
CA ASP A 147 -24.22 -35.51 2.32
C ASP A 147 -23.40 -35.07 1.10
N ALA A 148 -23.79 -33.98 0.43
CA ALA A 148 -23.08 -33.43 -0.70
C ALA A 148 -21.99 -32.42 -0.29
N GLY A 149 -22.16 -31.72 0.84
CA GLY A 149 -21.13 -30.79 1.31
C GLY A 149 -21.59 -29.75 2.33
N ALA A 150 -20.78 -28.69 2.44
CA ALA A 150 -21.09 -27.50 3.21
C ALA A 150 -21.61 -26.38 2.29
N HIS A 151 -22.86 -25.95 2.52
CA HIS A 151 -23.53 -24.92 1.71
C HIS A 151 -23.70 -23.64 2.50
N ARG A 152 -23.16 -22.53 2.01
CA ARG A 152 -23.33 -21.20 2.63
C ARG A 152 -24.81 -20.81 2.64
N THR A 153 -25.27 -20.23 3.76
CA THR A 153 -26.59 -19.56 3.83
C THR A 153 -26.47 -18.03 3.80
N PHE A 154 -25.31 -17.50 3.41
CA PHE A 154 -24.99 -16.07 3.35
C PHE A 154 -24.18 -15.77 2.10
N ALA A 155 -24.30 -14.54 1.58
CA ALA A 155 -23.64 -14.14 0.34
C ALA A 155 -22.16 -13.79 0.57
N THR A 156 -21.87 -12.98 1.60
CA THR A 156 -20.54 -12.44 1.86
C THR A 156 -20.21 -12.50 3.35
N GLU A 157 -18.93 -12.64 3.67
CA GLU A 157 -18.42 -12.66 5.02
C GLU A 157 -18.63 -11.29 5.69
N THR A 158 -19.09 -11.30 6.94
CA THR A 158 -19.39 -10.08 7.70
C THR A 158 -18.67 -10.08 9.04
N VAL A 159 -18.71 -8.96 9.75
CA VAL A 159 -18.19 -8.82 11.10
C VAL A 159 -19.22 -8.08 11.96
N CYS A 160 -19.47 -8.59 13.16
CA CYS A 160 -20.40 -7.95 14.10
C CYS A 160 -19.96 -8.17 15.56
N LYS A 161 -20.56 -7.42 16.49
CA LYS A 161 -20.29 -7.63 17.92
C LYS A 161 -20.74 -9.03 18.34
N ALA A 162 -19.99 -9.67 19.24
CA ALA A 162 -20.37 -11.00 19.73
C ALA A 162 -21.79 -11.01 20.31
N ASP A 163 -22.18 -9.96 21.04
CA ASP A 163 -23.54 -9.84 21.61
C ASP A 163 -24.62 -9.66 20.54
N GLU A 164 -24.30 -8.96 19.45
CA GLU A 164 -25.19 -8.79 18.30
C GLU A 164 -25.35 -10.12 17.55
N CYS A 165 -24.25 -10.85 17.33
CA CYS A 165 -24.28 -12.20 16.77
C CYS A 165 -25.19 -13.13 17.60
N VAL A 166 -25.00 -13.14 18.91
CA VAL A 166 -25.81 -13.95 19.85
C VAL A 166 -27.29 -13.57 19.73
N ALA A 167 -27.61 -12.27 19.73
CA ALA A 167 -28.99 -11.80 19.61
C ALA A 167 -29.62 -12.21 18.26
N THR A 168 -28.91 -11.99 17.15
CA THR A 168 -29.37 -12.33 15.79
C THR A 168 -29.60 -13.83 15.63
N TRP A 169 -28.69 -14.67 16.12
CA TRP A 169 -28.87 -16.13 16.05
C TRP A 169 -29.98 -16.62 16.96
N SER A 170 -30.15 -16.05 18.16
CA SER A 170 -31.21 -16.42 19.10
C SER A 170 -32.62 -16.08 18.61
N ALA A 171 -32.73 -15.06 17.75
CA ALA A 171 -33.99 -14.63 17.17
C ALA A 171 -34.48 -15.51 16.01
N ARG A 172 -33.66 -16.47 15.55
CA ARG A 172 -34.04 -17.39 14.46
C ARG A 172 -35.04 -18.43 14.93
N GLU A 173 -35.96 -18.82 14.05
CA GLU A 173 -36.92 -19.89 14.33
C GLU A 173 -36.26 -21.27 14.52
N ASP A 174 -35.12 -21.50 13.85
CA ASP A 174 -34.34 -22.72 13.89
C ASP A 174 -33.14 -22.64 14.85
N ALA A 175 -33.09 -21.65 15.74
CA ALA A 175 -31.96 -21.41 16.65
C ALA A 175 -31.56 -22.65 17.48
N SER A 176 -32.54 -23.46 17.90
CA SER A 176 -32.31 -24.70 18.67
C SER A 176 -31.64 -25.82 17.88
N GLN A 177 -31.58 -25.71 16.55
CA GLN A 177 -30.94 -26.68 15.66
C GLN A 177 -29.48 -26.31 15.35
N LEU A 178 -29.05 -25.09 15.67
CA LEU A 178 -27.69 -24.62 15.37
C LEU A 178 -26.65 -25.41 16.17
N VAL A 179 -25.65 -25.93 15.46
CA VAL A 179 -24.42 -26.50 16.03
C VAL A 179 -23.31 -25.47 15.91
N LEU A 180 -22.69 -25.07 17.02
CA LEU A 180 -21.71 -23.99 17.02
C LEU A 180 -20.27 -24.51 16.89
N THR A 181 -19.47 -23.80 16.10
CA THR A 181 -18.01 -23.98 15.99
C THR A 181 -17.30 -22.62 15.78
N GLY A 182 -15.97 -22.64 15.71
CA GLY A 182 -15.14 -21.46 15.43
C GLY A 182 -14.35 -20.98 16.64
N ASN A 183 -13.18 -20.41 16.39
CA ASN A 183 -12.20 -20.10 17.44
C ASN A 183 -12.65 -18.94 18.34
N GLY A 184 -13.63 -18.14 17.92
CA GLY A 184 -14.27 -17.09 18.72
C GLY A 184 -14.97 -17.64 19.97
N LEU A 185 -15.38 -18.91 19.95
CA LEU A 185 -15.97 -19.57 21.10
C LEU A 185 -15.01 -19.65 22.30
N LYS A 186 -13.68 -19.62 22.08
CA LYS A 186 -12.70 -19.52 23.19
C LYS A 186 -12.93 -18.30 24.07
N LYS A 187 -13.38 -17.19 23.48
CA LYS A 187 -13.61 -15.92 24.18
C LYS A 187 -15.07 -15.70 24.54
N TYR A 188 -15.99 -16.16 23.68
CA TYR A 188 -17.39 -15.77 23.74
C TYR A 188 -18.36 -16.90 24.07
N ARG A 189 -17.91 -18.15 24.26
CA ARG A 189 -18.76 -19.32 24.58
C ARG A 189 -19.79 -19.03 25.67
N THR A 190 -19.38 -18.42 26.79
CA THR A 190 -20.28 -18.13 27.92
C THR A 190 -21.47 -17.25 27.54
N ARG A 191 -21.31 -16.38 26.53
CA ARG A 191 -22.39 -15.52 26.01
C ARG A 191 -23.39 -16.32 25.18
N PHE A 192 -22.90 -17.23 24.34
CA PHE A 192 -23.74 -18.15 23.55
C PHE A 192 -24.49 -19.13 24.46
N GLU A 193 -23.83 -19.71 25.46
CA GLU A 193 -24.46 -20.62 26.43
C GLU A 193 -25.57 -19.91 27.22
N ALA A 194 -25.36 -18.66 27.64
CA ALA A 194 -26.37 -17.86 28.34
C ALA A 194 -27.61 -17.57 27.49
N ALA A 195 -27.49 -17.59 26.16
CA ALA A 195 -28.59 -17.44 25.22
C ALA A 195 -29.26 -18.77 24.82
N GLY A 196 -28.82 -19.89 25.39
CA GLY A 196 -29.41 -21.22 25.18
C GLY A 196 -28.70 -22.10 24.14
N PHE A 197 -27.60 -21.64 23.54
CA PHE A 197 -26.81 -22.47 22.62
C PHE A 197 -25.97 -23.48 23.41
N THR A 198 -26.40 -24.73 23.39
CA THR A 198 -25.74 -25.84 24.13
C THR A 198 -25.08 -26.87 23.20
N ASN A 199 -25.41 -26.86 21.91
CA ASN A 199 -24.82 -27.74 20.92
C ASN A 199 -23.56 -27.11 20.32
N ILE A 200 -22.40 -27.38 20.94
CA ILE A 200 -21.10 -26.81 20.54
C ILE A 200 -20.16 -27.97 20.19
N LEU A 201 -19.51 -27.89 19.02
CA LEU A 201 -18.53 -28.89 18.59
C LEU A 201 -17.31 -28.93 19.51
N ASP A 202 -16.56 -30.04 19.41
CA ASP A 202 -15.25 -30.17 20.05
C ASP A 202 -14.28 -29.08 19.59
N GLU A 203 -13.41 -28.61 20.48
CA GLU A 203 -12.47 -27.52 20.21
C GLU A 203 -11.50 -27.83 19.06
N THR A 204 -11.23 -29.12 18.80
CA THR A 204 -10.43 -29.56 17.65
C THR A 204 -11.03 -29.19 16.29
N LEU A 205 -12.34 -28.91 16.22
CA LEU A 205 -13.05 -28.50 15.01
C LEU A 205 -13.30 -26.99 14.91
N TRP A 206 -12.72 -26.20 15.83
CA TRP A 206 -12.92 -24.74 15.86
C TRP A 206 -11.98 -23.96 14.96
N TYR A 207 -11.06 -24.63 14.28
CA TYR A 207 -10.01 -24.02 13.49
C TYR A 207 -10.10 -24.50 12.04
N PRO A 208 -9.68 -23.67 11.07
CA PRO A 208 -9.49 -24.13 9.71
C PRO A 208 -8.38 -25.19 9.66
N THR A 209 -8.53 -26.16 8.78
CA THR A 209 -7.54 -27.21 8.49
C THR A 209 -7.10 -27.16 7.04
N GLY A 210 -5.90 -27.67 6.73
CA GLY A 210 -5.44 -27.73 5.33
C GLY A 210 -6.36 -28.59 4.47
N GLU A 211 -6.90 -29.67 5.04
CA GLU A 211 -7.92 -30.52 4.40
C GLU A 211 -9.24 -29.77 4.16
N GLY A 212 -9.74 -29.04 5.16
CA GLY A 212 -10.95 -28.22 5.04
C GLY A 212 -10.82 -27.15 3.96
N LEU A 213 -9.64 -26.53 3.87
CA LEU A 213 -9.31 -25.56 2.81
C LEU A 213 -9.35 -26.20 1.42
N ALA A 214 -8.76 -27.40 1.26
CA ALA A 214 -8.77 -28.13 0.00
C ALA A 214 -10.18 -28.54 -0.42
N LEU A 215 -10.99 -29.05 0.51
CA LEU A 215 -12.39 -29.42 0.27
C LEU A 215 -13.22 -28.20 -0.15
N ALA A 216 -13.07 -27.09 0.55
CA ALA A 216 -13.74 -25.83 0.22
C ALA A 216 -13.36 -25.30 -1.16
N ALA A 217 -12.07 -25.39 -1.53
CA ALA A 217 -11.60 -25.04 -2.87
C ALA A 217 -12.22 -25.94 -3.95
N ALA A 218 -12.30 -27.24 -3.71
CA ALA A 218 -12.81 -28.21 -4.68
C ALA A 218 -14.32 -28.08 -4.92
N ALA A 219 -15.06 -27.60 -3.92
CA ALA A 219 -16.49 -27.33 -4.01
C ALA A 219 -16.84 -25.99 -4.68
N SER A 220 -15.86 -25.11 -4.86
CA SER A 220 -16.05 -23.77 -5.46
C SER A 220 -15.51 -23.74 -6.88
N PRO A 221 -16.10 -22.93 -7.79
CA PRO A 221 -15.47 -22.65 -9.08
C PRO A 221 -14.09 -22.04 -8.85
N LEU A 222 -13.05 -22.69 -9.38
CA LEU A 222 -11.71 -22.12 -9.36
C LEU A 222 -11.67 -20.85 -10.24
N ASP A 223 -11.05 -19.81 -9.71
CA ASP A 223 -10.78 -18.56 -10.43
C ASP A 223 -9.71 -18.75 -11.52
N SER A 224 -9.20 -17.65 -12.08
CA SER A 224 -8.16 -17.70 -13.13
C SER A 224 -6.87 -18.40 -12.66
N GLY A 225 -6.68 -18.57 -11.35
CA GLY A 225 -5.42 -19.02 -10.76
C GLY A 225 -4.33 -17.96 -10.76
N ASP A 226 -4.65 -16.72 -11.15
CA ASP A 226 -3.70 -15.61 -11.17
C ASP A 226 -3.39 -15.16 -9.74
N PRO A 227 -2.13 -15.27 -9.28
CA PRO A 227 -1.78 -14.93 -7.91
C PRO A 227 -2.07 -13.46 -7.57
N ALA A 228 -2.01 -12.55 -8.54
CA ALA A 228 -2.23 -11.14 -8.31
C ALA A 228 -3.69 -10.83 -7.91
N LEU A 229 -4.65 -11.64 -8.38
CA LEU A 229 -6.08 -11.52 -8.07
C LEU A 229 -6.49 -12.14 -6.72
N VAL A 230 -5.58 -12.88 -6.07
CA VAL A 230 -5.84 -13.46 -4.75
C VAL A 230 -5.59 -12.40 -3.67
N LEU A 231 -6.69 -11.76 -3.25
CA LEU A 231 -6.71 -10.68 -2.28
C LEU A 231 -7.34 -11.11 -0.93
N PRO A 232 -6.87 -10.54 0.19
CA PRO A 232 -7.49 -10.73 1.50
C PRO A 232 -8.97 -10.30 1.56
N ILE A 233 -9.80 -11.05 2.26
CA ILE A 233 -11.14 -10.62 2.69
C ILE A 233 -10.99 -9.75 3.94
N TYR A 234 -10.97 -8.44 3.74
CA TYR A 234 -11.05 -7.47 4.83
C TYR A 234 -12.50 -7.02 5.04
N THR A 235 -13.12 -7.48 6.12
CA THR A 235 -14.49 -7.09 6.51
C THR A 235 -14.54 -5.81 7.36
N ARG A 236 -13.38 -5.19 7.63
CA ARG A 236 -13.26 -3.93 8.37
C ARG A 236 -12.41 -2.89 7.64
N LEU A 237 -12.82 -1.64 7.84
CA LEU A 237 -11.97 -0.48 7.63
C LEU A 237 -10.81 -0.46 8.63
N SER A 238 -9.73 0.21 8.26
CA SER A 238 -8.64 0.54 9.19
C SER A 238 -9.11 1.51 10.27
N ASP A 239 -8.42 1.55 11.42
CA ASP A 239 -8.73 2.50 12.49
C ASP A 239 -8.60 3.97 12.01
N ALA A 240 -7.71 4.25 11.05
CA ALA A 240 -7.58 5.56 10.42
C ALA A 240 -8.83 5.93 9.61
N GLU A 241 -9.35 5.00 8.83
CA GLU A 241 -10.61 5.16 8.10
C GLU A 241 -11.81 5.27 9.05
N GLU A 242 -11.85 4.51 10.14
CA GLU A 242 -12.87 4.64 11.19
C GLU A 242 -12.82 6.01 11.89
N ASN A 243 -11.63 6.49 12.24
CA ASN A 243 -11.45 7.78 12.91
C ASN A 243 -11.77 8.94 11.98
N GLU A 244 -11.42 8.83 10.70
CA GLU A 244 -11.83 9.78 9.68
C GLU A 244 -13.35 9.82 9.53
N ARG A 245 -14.02 8.65 9.51
CA ARG A 245 -15.49 8.57 9.53
C ARG A 245 -16.11 9.25 10.76
N LYS A 246 -15.52 9.06 11.95
CA LYS A 246 -15.96 9.74 13.19
C LYS A 246 -15.73 11.24 13.12
N ARG A 247 -14.59 11.70 12.60
CA ARG A 247 -14.29 13.12 12.36
C ARG A 247 -15.33 13.76 11.45
N LEU A 248 -15.82 13.00 10.47
CA LEU A 248 -16.88 13.40 9.54
C LEU A 248 -18.31 13.27 10.13
N GLY A 249 -18.46 12.90 11.41
CA GLY A 249 -19.75 12.89 12.10
C GLY A 249 -20.66 11.69 11.82
N LEU A 250 -20.14 10.61 11.23
CA LEU A 250 -20.92 9.42 10.87
C LEU A 250 -21.25 8.58 12.12
N LYS A 251 -22.55 8.34 12.40
CA LYS A 251 -23.00 7.42 13.46
C LYS A 251 -23.47 6.09 12.83
N ALA A 252 -22.80 5.00 13.25
CA ALA A 252 -23.00 3.57 12.96
C ALA A 252 -22.24 2.99 11.73
N PRO A 253 -21.75 1.74 11.81
CA PRO A 253 -20.92 1.13 10.77
C PRO A 253 -21.79 0.51 9.66
N ALA A 254 -21.48 0.84 8.41
CA ALA A 254 -21.84 0.00 7.27
C ALA A 254 -20.65 -0.91 6.95
N SER A 255 -20.90 -2.22 6.88
CA SER A 255 -20.10 -3.16 6.10
C SER A 255 -19.99 -2.59 4.68
N VAL A 256 -18.77 -2.22 4.25
CA VAL A 256 -18.57 -1.69 2.90
C VAL A 256 -17.56 -2.57 2.19
N GLU A 257 -18.03 -3.14 1.08
CA GLU A 257 -17.23 -3.78 0.05
C GLU A 257 -16.29 -2.76 -0.60
N VAL A 258 -15.01 -3.15 -0.66
CA VAL A 258 -13.93 -2.75 -1.59
C VAL A 258 -13.60 -1.25 -1.70
N THR A 259 -12.41 -0.87 -1.23
CA THR A 259 -11.78 0.43 -1.42
C THR A 259 -10.60 0.34 -2.40
N GLY A 260 -10.75 0.90 -3.60
CA GLY A 260 -9.63 1.07 -4.55
C GLY A 260 -10.03 1.99 -5.70
N VAL A 261 -9.20 2.98 -6.04
CA VAL A 261 -9.29 3.72 -7.31
C VAL A 261 -7.88 4.22 -7.73
N ASP A 262 -7.43 3.64 -8.84
CA ASP A 262 -6.93 4.22 -10.10
C ASP A 262 -5.70 5.16 -10.07
N ASP A 263 -4.62 4.64 -10.65
CA ASP A 263 -3.30 5.25 -10.82
C ASP A 263 -3.01 5.40 -12.32
N ALA A 264 -3.74 6.30 -12.94
CA ALA A 264 -3.42 6.81 -14.26
C ALA A 264 -3.05 8.27 -14.08
N LEU A 265 -1.74 8.55 -14.00
CA LEU A 265 -1.02 9.77 -14.43
C LEU A 265 0.32 9.94 -13.69
N ALA A 266 1.18 8.91 -13.65
CA ALA A 266 2.58 9.05 -13.24
C ALA A 266 3.38 10.07 -14.09
N ASP A 267 2.81 10.55 -15.20
CA ASP A 267 3.38 11.63 -16.01
C ASP A 267 2.56 12.94 -16.03
N ARG A 268 1.49 13.10 -15.20
CA ARG A 268 0.78 14.40 -15.04
C ARG A 268 0.24 14.59 -13.62
N HIS A 269 0.75 15.59 -12.91
CA HIS A 269 0.45 15.88 -11.50
C HIS A 269 -0.99 16.41 -11.28
N LEU A 270 -1.97 15.51 -11.11
CA LEU A 270 -3.37 15.86 -10.80
C LEU A 270 -3.84 15.19 -9.49
N GLN A 271 -3.91 15.96 -8.41
CA GLN A 271 -4.39 15.50 -7.09
C GLN A 271 -5.72 16.15 -6.69
N LEU A 272 -6.59 15.40 -6.02
CA LEU A 272 -7.87 15.88 -5.48
C LEU A 272 -7.83 15.93 -3.95
N ARG A 273 -8.34 17.01 -3.36
CA ARG A 273 -8.55 17.10 -1.91
C ARG A 273 -9.81 17.91 -1.57
N PRO A 274 -10.36 17.78 -0.35
CA PRO A 274 -11.46 18.63 0.09
C PRO A 274 -11.06 20.11 -0.03
N MET A 275 -12.02 20.93 -0.46
CA MET A 275 -11.88 22.38 -0.50
C MET A 275 -11.82 22.93 0.94
N SER A 276 -10.91 23.86 1.18
CA SER A 276 -10.74 24.55 2.46
C SER A 276 -10.95 26.05 2.30
N VAL A 277 -11.09 26.76 3.41
CA VAL A 277 -11.20 28.22 3.43
C VAL A 277 -10.00 28.93 2.79
N ASN A 278 -8.83 28.27 2.77
CA ASN A 278 -7.60 28.82 2.16
C ASN A 278 -7.64 28.78 0.63
N ASP A 279 -8.54 27.96 0.05
CA ASP A 279 -8.66 27.81 -1.40
C ASP A 279 -9.60 28.83 -2.02
N LEU A 280 -10.43 29.48 -1.20
CA LEU A 280 -11.50 30.36 -1.65
C LEU A 280 -11.04 31.46 -2.61
N PRO A 281 -9.90 32.15 -2.38
CA PRO A 281 -9.43 33.16 -3.34
C PRO A 281 -9.09 32.55 -4.71
N ALA A 282 -8.44 31.37 -4.72
CA ALA A 282 -8.06 30.69 -5.96
C ALA A 282 -9.26 30.07 -6.68
N VAL A 283 -10.22 29.52 -5.92
CA VAL A 283 -11.46 28.94 -6.44
C VAL A 283 -12.35 30.04 -7.02
N ALA A 284 -12.55 31.15 -6.32
CA ALA A 284 -13.35 32.29 -6.83
C ALA A 284 -12.71 32.94 -8.07
N ALA A 285 -11.38 33.01 -8.14
CA ALA A 285 -10.68 33.46 -9.34
C ALA A 285 -10.86 32.49 -10.52
N LEU A 286 -10.79 31.18 -10.25
CA LEU A 286 -10.97 30.14 -11.25
C LEU A 286 -12.42 30.10 -11.78
N GLU A 287 -13.40 30.21 -10.88
CA GLU A 287 -14.83 30.37 -11.18
C GLU A 287 -15.05 31.55 -12.13
N ALA A 288 -14.59 32.75 -11.75
CA ALA A 288 -14.76 33.97 -12.54
C ALA A 288 -14.11 33.85 -13.93
N ALA A 289 -12.99 33.16 -14.03
CA ALA A 289 -12.33 32.88 -15.31
C ALA A 289 -13.09 31.84 -16.14
N ALA A 290 -13.55 30.75 -15.51
CA ALA A 290 -14.22 29.64 -16.18
C ALA A 290 -15.56 30.06 -16.80
N PHE A 291 -16.28 30.97 -16.13
CA PHE A 291 -17.58 31.49 -16.57
C PHE A 291 -17.51 32.88 -17.21
N SER A 292 -16.31 33.39 -17.50
CA SER A 292 -16.12 34.69 -18.16
C SER A 292 -16.81 34.73 -19.52
N GLY A 293 -17.68 35.73 -19.72
CA GLY A 293 -18.46 35.88 -20.96
C GLY A 293 -19.64 34.93 -21.11
N SER A 294 -19.94 34.12 -20.09
CA SER A 294 -21.18 33.34 -20.00
C SER A 294 -22.31 34.15 -19.35
N SER A 295 -23.53 33.62 -19.38
CA SER A 295 -24.67 34.20 -18.65
C SER A 295 -24.71 33.80 -17.17
N HIS A 296 -23.81 32.92 -16.73
CA HIS A 296 -23.67 32.52 -15.34
C HIS A 296 -23.00 33.64 -14.54
N THR A 297 -23.55 33.96 -13.36
CA THR A 297 -22.93 34.91 -12.43
C THR A 297 -21.96 34.13 -11.52
N PRO A 298 -20.64 34.36 -11.64
CA PRO A 298 -19.65 33.63 -10.86
C PRO A 298 -19.88 33.75 -9.35
N TRP A 299 -19.69 32.64 -8.64
CA TRP A 299 -19.73 32.63 -7.19
C TRP A 299 -18.57 33.44 -6.59
N THR A 300 -18.85 34.11 -5.47
CA THR A 300 -17.87 34.90 -4.72
C THR A 300 -17.24 34.07 -3.61
N GLU A 301 -16.07 34.48 -3.10
CA GLU A 301 -15.43 33.83 -1.94
C GLU A 301 -16.40 33.66 -0.75
N LYS A 302 -17.28 34.65 -0.55
CA LYS A 302 -18.29 34.61 0.51
C LYS A 302 -19.32 33.51 0.29
N LEU A 303 -19.77 33.28 -0.95
CA LEU A 303 -20.75 32.23 -1.27
C LEU A 303 -20.14 30.83 -1.07
N PHE A 304 -18.90 30.62 -1.51
CA PHE A 304 -18.19 29.37 -1.23
C PHE A 304 -17.96 29.14 0.27
N TYR A 305 -17.60 30.19 1.02
CA TYR A 305 -17.46 30.08 2.48
C TYR A 305 -18.78 29.65 3.15
N GLU A 306 -19.91 30.24 2.75
CA GLU A 306 -21.24 29.90 3.26
C GLU A 306 -21.58 28.43 2.95
N GLU A 307 -21.21 27.92 1.78
CA GLU A 307 -21.43 26.52 1.41
C GLU A 307 -20.52 25.54 2.17
N LEU A 308 -19.23 25.85 2.34
CA LEU A 308 -18.32 25.02 3.14
C LEU A 308 -18.74 24.89 4.61
N SER A 309 -19.52 25.84 5.12
CA SER A 309 -19.96 25.88 6.52
C SER A 309 -21.22 25.08 6.81
N GLN A 310 -21.91 24.57 5.79
CA GLN A 310 -23.22 23.93 5.92
C GLN A 310 -23.14 22.39 5.95
N PRO A 311 -24.01 21.70 6.73
CA PRO A 311 -24.06 20.24 6.76
C PRO A 311 -24.63 19.66 5.46
N GLY A 312 -24.23 18.43 5.12
CA GLY A 312 -24.69 17.76 3.90
C GLY A 312 -24.12 18.35 2.61
N ARG A 313 -22.99 19.05 2.69
CA ARG A 313 -22.24 19.62 1.56
C ARG A 313 -20.97 18.82 1.31
N SER A 314 -20.59 18.69 0.04
CA SER A 314 -19.27 18.19 -0.35
C SER A 314 -18.66 19.11 -1.40
N TRP A 315 -17.42 19.55 -1.16
CA TRP A 315 -16.67 20.45 -2.02
C TRP A 315 -15.23 19.98 -2.13
N TRP A 316 -14.75 19.87 -3.36
CA TRP A 316 -13.42 19.36 -3.69
C TRP A 316 -12.68 20.30 -4.62
N VAL A 317 -11.36 20.34 -4.47
CA VAL A 317 -10.46 21.00 -5.41
C VAL A 317 -9.55 19.98 -6.07
N ALA A 318 -9.28 20.20 -7.36
CA ALA A 318 -8.18 19.59 -8.10
C ALA A 318 -7.01 20.56 -8.10
N HIS A 319 -5.81 20.08 -7.76
CA HIS A 319 -4.61 20.90 -7.78
C HIS A 319 -3.43 20.21 -8.48
N ASP A 320 -2.62 21.05 -9.11
CA ASP A 320 -1.33 20.70 -9.70
C ASP A 320 -0.24 21.50 -8.99
N LEU A 321 0.67 20.80 -8.30
CA LEU A 321 1.79 21.39 -7.55
C LEU A 321 1.37 22.50 -6.55
N GLY A 322 0.17 22.40 -5.97
CA GLY A 322 -0.39 23.35 -5.00
C GLY A 322 -1.19 24.51 -5.63
N ARG A 323 -1.24 24.61 -6.97
CA ARG A 323 -2.11 25.53 -7.69
C ARG A 323 -3.46 24.86 -7.96
N ILE A 324 -4.56 25.53 -7.65
CA ILE A 324 -5.91 25.04 -7.96
C ILE A 324 -6.14 25.10 -9.48
N ILE A 325 -6.48 23.96 -10.07
CA ILE A 325 -6.73 23.80 -11.51
C ILE A 325 -8.17 23.31 -11.82
N GLY A 326 -8.94 22.97 -10.78
CA GLY A 326 -10.36 22.63 -10.88
C GLY A 326 -11.03 22.56 -9.52
N PHE A 327 -12.35 22.57 -9.48
CA PHE A 327 -13.14 22.27 -8.28
C PHE A 327 -14.52 21.75 -8.66
N ALA A 328 -15.18 21.11 -7.70
CA ALA A 328 -16.58 20.76 -7.81
C ALA A 328 -17.23 20.75 -6.44
N GLY A 329 -18.53 21.05 -6.37
CA GLY A 329 -19.29 20.89 -5.14
C GLY A 329 -20.77 20.62 -5.35
N GLY A 330 -21.39 20.16 -4.26
CA GLY A 330 -22.81 19.85 -4.24
C GLY A 330 -23.37 19.66 -2.84
N MET A 331 -24.65 19.35 -2.81
CA MET A 331 -25.44 19.31 -1.59
C MET A 331 -26.50 18.21 -1.57
N MET A 332 -26.79 17.70 -0.37
CA MET A 332 -27.93 16.82 -0.14
C MET A 332 -29.26 17.56 -0.35
N ALA A 333 -30.12 16.97 -1.16
CA ALA A 333 -31.49 17.37 -1.45
C ALA A 333 -32.44 16.17 -1.24
N GLY A 334 -32.70 15.81 0.03
CA GLY A 334 -33.49 14.63 0.38
C GLY A 334 -32.72 13.33 0.14
N ASP A 335 -33.27 12.43 -0.69
CA ASP A 335 -32.60 11.19 -1.13
C ASP A 335 -31.72 11.41 -2.38
N ASP A 336 -31.57 12.65 -2.85
CA ASP A 336 -30.76 13.03 -4.01
C ASP A 336 -29.59 13.92 -3.57
N PHE A 337 -28.50 13.92 -4.33
CA PHE A 337 -27.39 14.86 -4.16
C PHE A 337 -27.27 15.75 -5.39
N GLU A 338 -27.53 17.04 -5.21
CA GLU A 338 -27.49 18.05 -6.26
C GLU A 338 -26.06 18.58 -6.39
N ILE A 339 -25.40 18.28 -7.52
CA ILE A 339 -24.11 18.87 -7.87
C ILE A 339 -24.38 20.28 -8.39
N CYS A 340 -23.92 21.26 -7.61
CA CYS A 340 -24.17 22.67 -7.87
C CYS A 340 -23.16 23.24 -8.88
N ASP A 341 -21.90 22.81 -8.80
CA ASP A 341 -20.85 23.40 -9.61
C ASP A 341 -19.71 22.43 -9.92
N VAL A 342 -19.15 22.57 -11.11
CA VAL A 342 -17.96 21.86 -11.61
C VAL A 342 -17.22 22.79 -12.58
N ALA A 343 -16.02 23.21 -12.21
CA ALA A 343 -15.18 24.03 -13.08
C ALA A 343 -13.75 23.48 -13.18
N VAL A 344 -13.17 23.65 -14.37
CA VAL A 344 -11.78 23.26 -14.67
C VAL A 344 -11.12 24.37 -15.50
N GLU A 345 -9.89 24.70 -15.12
CA GLU A 345 -9.05 25.69 -15.80
C GLU A 345 -8.86 25.34 -17.28
N GLU A 346 -8.90 26.35 -18.16
CA GLU A 346 -8.88 26.16 -19.62
C GLU A 346 -7.72 25.28 -20.11
N GLY A 347 -6.50 25.49 -19.61
CA GLY A 347 -5.31 24.69 -19.96
C GLY A 347 -5.35 23.23 -19.49
N HIS A 348 -6.26 22.90 -18.57
CA HIS A 348 -6.40 21.58 -17.96
C HIS A 348 -7.71 20.87 -18.35
N ARG A 349 -8.50 21.45 -19.25
CA ARG A 349 -9.71 20.83 -19.81
C ARG A 349 -9.36 19.64 -20.70
N ARG A 350 -10.32 18.71 -20.86
CA ARG A 350 -10.18 17.48 -21.67
C ARG A 350 -9.11 16.50 -21.17
N GLN A 351 -8.60 16.70 -19.95
CA GLN A 351 -7.66 15.79 -19.28
C GLN A 351 -8.33 14.89 -18.23
N GLY A 352 -9.67 14.83 -18.20
CA GLY A 352 -10.43 13.99 -17.26
C GLY A 352 -10.65 14.60 -15.86
N VAL A 353 -10.17 15.82 -15.58
CA VAL A 353 -10.29 16.49 -14.27
C VAL A 353 -11.74 16.61 -13.78
N ALA A 354 -12.64 17.10 -14.64
CA ALA A 354 -14.06 17.27 -14.29
C ALA A 354 -14.75 15.92 -14.00
N SER A 355 -14.43 14.88 -14.78
CA SER A 355 -14.95 13.54 -14.57
C SER A 355 -14.56 12.98 -13.21
N ARG A 356 -13.29 13.15 -12.80
CA ARG A 356 -12.79 12.69 -11.50
C ARG A 356 -13.42 13.46 -10.34
N LEU A 357 -13.57 14.78 -10.47
CA LEU A 357 -14.24 15.63 -9.48
C LEU A 357 -15.72 15.24 -9.31
N ALA A 358 -16.46 15.07 -10.41
CA ALA A 358 -17.87 14.68 -10.36
C ALA A 358 -18.08 13.24 -9.84
N ALA A 359 -17.23 12.29 -10.25
CA ALA A 359 -17.24 10.93 -9.69
C ALA A 359 -16.98 10.95 -8.18
N ARG A 360 -16.06 11.80 -7.71
CA ARG A 360 -15.79 11.96 -6.29
C ARG A 360 -16.98 12.53 -5.51
N LEU A 361 -17.69 13.51 -6.06
CA LEU A 361 -18.92 14.02 -5.46
C LEU A 361 -20.02 12.95 -5.42
N CYS A 362 -20.15 12.13 -6.46
CA CYS A 362 -21.12 11.03 -6.48
C CYS A 362 -20.80 9.94 -5.45
N TYR A 363 -19.51 9.68 -5.21
CA TYR A 363 -19.07 8.82 -4.10
C TYR A 363 -19.45 9.44 -2.75
N ASP A 364 -19.15 10.72 -2.53
CA ASP A 364 -19.51 11.40 -1.29
C ASP A 364 -21.04 11.45 -1.10
N ALA A 365 -21.81 11.65 -2.18
CA ALA A 365 -23.27 11.60 -2.20
C ALA A 365 -23.81 10.24 -1.75
N HIS A 366 -23.26 9.16 -2.31
CA HIS A 366 -23.61 7.79 -1.92
C HIS A 366 -23.31 7.54 -0.44
N VAL A 367 -22.16 8.02 0.04
CA VAL A 367 -21.77 7.97 1.47
C VAL A 367 -22.71 8.78 2.35
N LEU A 368 -23.28 9.87 1.83
CA LEU A 368 -24.30 10.69 2.50
C LEU A 368 -25.73 10.10 2.42
N ASN A 369 -25.87 8.85 1.93
CA ASN A 369 -27.13 8.12 1.70
C ASN A 369 -28.02 8.71 0.60
N ALA A 370 -27.47 9.49 -0.32
CA ALA A 370 -28.19 9.79 -1.55
C ALA A 370 -28.32 8.50 -2.40
N LYS A 371 -29.52 8.26 -2.89
CA LYS A 371 -29.83 7.19 -3.86
C LYS A 371 -29.48 7.61 -5.27
N THR A 372 -29.50 8.91 -5.53
CA THR A 372 -29.22 9.49 -6.85
C THR A 372 -28.37 10.74 -6.72
N ALA A 373 -27.66 11.08 -7.79
CA ALA A 373 -27.06 12.40 -7.96
C ALA A 373 -27.73 13.10 -9.13
N SER A 374 -27.97 14.40 -9.00
CA SER A 374 -28.52 15.22 -10.07
C SER A 374 -27.66 16.46 -10.32
N LEU A 375 -27.75 16.99 -11.53
CA LEU A 375 -27.09 18.23 -11.92
C LEU A 375 -27.84 18.91 -13.05
N GLU A 376 -27.57 20.19 -13.22
CA GLU A 376 -28.06 21.00 -14.33
C GLU A 376 -26.90 21.35 -15.26
N VAL A 377 -27.12 21.21 -16.58
CA VAL A 377 -26.11 21.56 -17.59
C VAL A 377 -26.77 22.28 -18.77
N ASP A 378 -26.10 23.31 -19.29
CA ASP A 378 -26.57 24.03 -20.50
C ASP A 378 -26.64 23.04 -21.67
N GLU A 379 -27.77 23.00 -22.38
CA GLU A 379 -27.99 22.12 -23.53
C GLU A 379 -26.91 22.29 -24.63
N LYS A 380 -26.28 23.47 -24.71
CA LYS A 380 -25.20 23.78 -25.66
C LYS A 380 -23.81 23.44 -25.14
N ASN A 381 -23.65 23.03 -23.88
CA ASN A 381 -22.36 22.62 -23.32
C ASN A 381 -22.06 21.14 -23.64
N GLU A 382 -21.79 20.85 -24.92
CA GLU A 382 -21.49 19.51 -25.41
C GLU A 382 -20.35 18.81 -24.64
N PRO A 383 -19.23 19.48 -24.25
CA PRO A 383 -18.16 18.83 -23.49
C PRO A 383 -18.59 18.36 -22.10
N ALA A 384 -19.40 19.15 -21.38
CA ALA A 384 -19.91 18.78 -20.06
C ALA A 384 -20.93 17.65 -20.18
N ARG A 385 -21.85 17.74 -21.15
CA ARG A 385 -22.84 16.68 -21.43
C ARG A 385 -22.17 15.33 -21.73
N ALA A 386 -21.14 15.31 -22.57
CA ALA A 386 -20.36 14.10 -22.85
C ALA A 386 -19.64 13.56 -21.60
N THR A 387 -19.21 14.44 -20.69
CA THR A 387 -18.58 14.06 -19.43
C THR A 387 -19.58 13.37 -18.50
N TYR A 388 -20.78 13.93 -18.35
CA TYR A 388 -21.81 13.39 -17.47
C TYR A 388 -22.46 12.11 -18.03
N ASP A 389 -22.67 12.05 -19.35
CA ASP A 389 -23.13 10.83 -20.04
C ASP A 389 -22.17 9.66 -19.78
N HIS A 390 -20.84 9.90 -19.86
CA HIS A 390 -19.83 8.89 -19.53
C HIS A 390 -19.86 8.43 -18.06
N LEU A 391 -20.31 9.28 -17.14
CA LEU A 391 -20.48 8.95 -15.73
C LEU A 391 -21.82 8.26 -15.43
N GLY A 392 -22.69 8.07 -16.44
CA GLY A 392 -23.98 7.40 -16.28
C GLY A 392 -25.14 8.33 -15.91
N PHE A 393 -24.98 9.65 -16.08
CA PHE A 393 -26.08 10.60 -15.92
C PHE A 393 -26.96 10.61 -17.18
N ALA A 394 -28.27 10.48 -16.97
CA ALA A 394 -29.28 10.54 -18.04
C ALA A 394 -30.17 11.77 -17.91
N GLU A 395 -30.64 12.32 -19.04
CA GLU A 395 -31.60 13.43 -19.04
C GLU A 395 -32.95 12.97 -18.46
N VAL A 396 -33.39 13.64 -17.40
CA VAL A 396 -34.69 13.37 -16.73
C VAL A 396 -35.66 14.55 -16.83
N GLY A 397 -35.18 15.71 -17.31
CA GLY A 397 -36.01 16.89 -17.47
C GLY A 397 -35.26 18.06 -18.10
N ARG A 398 -35.99 19.15 -18.32
CA ARG A 398 -35.47 20.38 -18.93
C ARG A 398 -36.11 21.60 -18.30
N ARG A 399 -35.32 22.66 -18.06
CA ARG A 399 -35.78 23.99 -17.62
C ARG A 399 -35.59 25.00 -18.75
N PRO A 400 -36.68 25.44 -19.42
CA PRO A 400 -36.57 26.39 -20.52
C PRO A 400 -35.98 27.74 -20.07
N GLY A 401 -34.99 28.24 -20.81
CA GLY A 401 -34.40 29.56 -20.61
C GLY A 401 -33.70 29.78 -19.26
N TYR A 402 -33.25 28.72 -18.60
CA TYR A 402 -32.65 28.78 -17.25
C TYR A 402 -31.35 29.59 -17.20
N TYR A 403 -30.42 29.37 -18.14
CA TYR A 403 -29.15 30.10 -18.17
C TYR A 403 -29.27 31.44 -18.88
N ALA A 404 -30.04 31.51 -19.97
CA ALA A 404 -30.33 32.70 -20.76
C ALA A 404 -31.47 32.42 -21.76
N PRO A 405 -32.07 33.44 -22.40
CA PRO A 405 -33.01 33.23 -23.50
C PRO A 405 -32.41 32.34 -24.60
N GLY A 406 -33.01 31.16 -24.83
CA GLY A 406 -32.50 30.16 -25.79
C GLY A 406 -31.32 29.31 -25.29
N HIS A 407 -31.13 29.23 -23.98
CA HIS A 407 -30.18 28.35 -23.28
C HIS A 407 -30.92 27.60 -22.16
N ASP A 408 -31.47 26.44 -22.52
CA ASP A 408 -32.19 25.58 -21.58
C ASP A 408 -31.19 24.80 -20.69
N ALA A 409 -31.58 24.56 -19.43
CA ALA A 409 -30.85 23.61 -18.58
C ALA A 409 -31.43 22.21 -18.74
N LEU A 410 -30.60 21.26 -19.13
CA LEU A 410 -30.92 19.84 -19.04
C LEU A 410 -30.69 19.39 -17.60
N ILE A 411 -31.72 18.81 -16.99
CA ILE A 411 -31.61 18.17 -15.68
C ILE A 411 -31.15 16.75 -15.94
N LEU A 412 -29.93 16.44 -15.52
CA LEU A 412 -29.37 15.10 -15.61
C LEU A 412 -29.41 14.43 -14.24
N ARG A 413 -29.65 13.12 -14.21
CA ARG A 413 -29.67 12.32 -12.98
C ARG A 413 -29.02 10.97 -13.20
N ALA A 414 -28.28 10.50 -12.21
CA ALA A 414 -27.69 9.17 -12.15
C ALA A 414 -28.15 8.44 -10.88
N GLU A 415 -28.36 7.13 -10.97
CA GLU A 415 -28.50 6.26 -9.80
C GLU A 415 -27.14 6.06 -9.14
N LEU A 416 -27.11 6.02 -7.81
CA LEU A 416 -25.90 5.81 -7.01
C LEU A 416 -25.91 4.40 -6.38
N PRO A 417 -24.78 3.68 -6.40
CA PRO A 417 -23.49 4.07 -6.99
C PRO A 417 -23.55 4.14 -8.53
N LEU A 418 -22.72 4.98 -9.15
CA LEU A 418 -22.76 5.23 -10.59
C LEU A 418 -22.55 3.91 -11.36
N ALA A 419 -23.43 3.62 -12.33
CA ALA A 419 -23.34 2.41 -13.16
C ALA A 419 -22.02 2.30 -13.94
N GLY A 420 -21.40 3.46 -14.24
CA GLY A 420 -20.07 3.54 -14.84
C GLY A 420 -18.98 2.89 -13.98
N ASP A 421 -19.18 2.67 -12.68
CA ASP A 421 -18.23 1.92 -11.86
C ASP A 421 -18.28 0.42 -12.18
N VAL A 422 -19.43 -0.18 -12.48
CA VAL A 422 -19.54 -1.64 -12.71
C VAL A 422 -19.02 -2.09 -14.09
N GLU A 423 -19.26 -1.31 -15.15
CA GLU A 423 -18.72 -1.62 -16.49
C GLU A 423 -17.29 -1.07 -16.71
N ALA A 424 -16.88 -0.01 -16.00
CA ALA A 424 -15.51 0.49 -16.06
C ALA A 424 -14.54 -0.21 -15.09
N LEU A 425 -15.04 -0.91 -14.05
CA LEU A 425 -14.27 -1.90 -13.29
C LEU A 425 -13.65 -2.97 -14.21
N GLY A 426 -14.27 -3.24 -15.37
CA GLY A 426 -13.72 -4.15 -16.38
C GLY A 426 -12.79 -3.53 -17.41
N LYS A 427 -12.63 -2.19 -17.46
CA LYS A 427 -11.94 -1.47 -18.57
C LYS A 427 -11.14 -0.22 -18.19
N ARG A 428 -11.07 0.20 -16.92
CA ARG A 428 -10.14 1.25 -16.46
C ARG A 428 -8.82 0.61 -16.03
N PRO A 429 -7.67 1.27 -16.28
CA PRO A 429 -6.38 0.79 -15.82
C PRO A 429 -6.24 1.16 -14.34
N GLU A 430 -6.92 0.40 -13.46
CA GLU A 430 -6.43 0.23 -12.09
C GLU A 430 -4.91 -0.08 -12.16
N PRO A 431 -4.11 0.10 -11.10
CA PRO A 431 -3.01 -0.84 -10.90
C PRO A 431 -3.68 -2.21 -10.71
N HIS A 432 -4.07 -2.81 -11.82
CA HIS A 432 -4.27 -4.22 -11.87
C HIS A 432 -2.90 -4.80 -11.48
N ALA A 433 -2.90 -5.86 -10.69
CA ALA A 433 -2.25 -7.09 -11.13
C ALA A 433 -1.84 -6.99 -12.62
N SER A 434 -0.62 -7.25 -13.06
CA SER A 434 -0.44 -7.35 -14.50
C SER A 434 -1.38 -8.48 -14.96
N ILE A 435 -2.55 -8.17 -15.55
CA ILE A 435 -3.47 -9.22 -16.02
C ILE A 435 -2.95 -9.63 -17.39
N ARG A 436 -1.74 -10.18 -17.37
CA ARG A 436 -1.25 -11.03 -18.43
C ARG A 436 -1.94 -12.39 -18.23
N PRO A 437 -2.14 -13.16 -19.30
CA PRO A 437 -2.56 -14.54 -19.14
C PRO A 437 -1.60 -15.25 -18.18
N TRP A 438 -2.11 -15.72 -17.03
CA TRP A 438 -1.36 -16.54 -16.09
C TRP A 438 -1.44 -18.03 -16.52
N PRO A 439 -0.37 -18.83 -16.42
CA PRO A 439 0.98 -18.46 -15.97
C PRO A 439 1.73 -17.60 -16.99
N ILE A 440 2.69 -16.81 -16.50
CA ILE A 440 3.64 -16.11 -17.38
C ILE A 440 4.47 -17.16 -18.12
N VAL A 441 4.30 -17.22 -19.44
CA VAL A 441 5.10 -18.08 -20.32
C VAL A 441 6.07 -17.20 -21.10
N ALA A 442 7.35 -17.29 -20.77
CA ALA A 442 8.38 -16.60 -21.52
C ALA A 442 8.41 -17.09 -22.98
N GLY A 443 8.43 -16.15 -23.92
CA GLY A 443 8.62 -16.46 -25.33
C GLY A 443 9.99 -17.12 -25.61
N PRO A 444 10.16 -17.75 -26.79
CA PRO A 444 11.43 -18.34 -27.18
C PRO A 444 12.53 -17.27 -27.22
N ARG A 445 13.71 -17.61 -26.69
CA ARG A 445 14.87 -16.71 -26.65
C ARG A 445 15.74 -16.90 -27.89
N GLY A 446 16.24 -15.79 -28.43
CA GLY A 446 17.24 -15.81 -29.49
C GLY A 446 18.66 -15.91 -28.92
N ALA A 447 19.62 -16.33 -29.76
CA ALA A 447 21.02 -16.47 -29.36
C ALA A 447 21.62 -15.19 -28.75
N ALA A 448 21.25 -14.01 -29.25
CA ALA A 448 21.72 -12.73 -28.70
C ALA A 448 21.27 -12.50 -27.25
N CYS A 449 20.05 -12.93 -26.90
CA CYS A 449 19.55 -12.84 -25.53
C CYS A 449 20.29 -13.81 -24.60
N GLU A 450 20.53 -15.04 -25.06
CA GLU A 450 21.30 -16.03 -24.29
C GLU A 450 22.75 -15.58 -24.06
N GLU A 451 23.40 -15.00 -25.08
CA GLU A 451 24.73 -14.40 -24.96
C GLU A 451 24.73 -13.21 -23.97
N ALA A 452 23.71 -12.35 -24.02
CA ALA A 452 23.58 -11.22 -23.10
C ALA A 452 23.39 -11.68 -21.64
N LEU A 453 22.51 -12.65 -21.39
CA LEU A 453 22.31 -13.25 -20.07
C LEU A 453 23.58 -13.92 -19.55
N ALA A 454 24.29 -14.69 -20.40
CA ALA A 454 25.55 -15.32 -20.02
C ALA A 454 26.64 -14.30 -19.69
N ALA A 455 26.68 -13.15 -20.38
CA ALA A 455 27.62 -12.08 -20.10
C ALA A 455 27.28 -11.31 -18.81
N ALA A 456 26.00 -11.15 -18.49
CA ALA A 456 25.51 -10.51 -17.28
C ALA A 456 25.83 -11.30 -16.00
N GLY A 457 25.91 -12.63 -16.10
CA GLY A 457 26.23 -13.53 -14.99
C GLY A 457 25.04 -13.74 -14.05
N ASP A 458 25.30 -13.90 -12.75
CA ASP A 458 24.25 -14.13 -11.75
C ASP A 458 23.30 -12.93 -11.64
N LEU A 459 22.00 -13.19 -11.61
CA LEU A 459 20.96 -12.17 -11.47
C LEU A 459 20.36 -12.18 -10.06
N VAL A 460 20.37 -11.05 -9.38
CA VAL A 460 19.80 -10.91 -8.02
C VAL A 460 18.56 -10.05 -8.08
N LEU A 461 17.41 -10.63 -7.70
CA LEU A 461 16.17 -9.88 -7.52
C LEU A 461 16.10 -9.32 -6.11
N SER A 462 15.71 -8.06 -5.95
CA SER A 462 15.55 -7.43 -4.64
C SER A 462 14.15 -6.85 -4.45
N ILE A 463 13.64 -6.91 -3.22
CA ILE A 463 12.30 -6.43 -2.84
C ILE A 463 12.43 -5.40 -1.72
N GLU A 464 11.73 -4.27 -1.87
CA GLU A 464 11.56 -3.23 -0.85
C GLU A 464 10.07 -3.04 -0.56
N SER A 465 9.70 -3.09 0.73
CA SER A 465 8.34 -2.91 1.23
C SER A 465 8.34 -2.43 2.70
N SER A 466 9.29 -1.56 3.07
CA SER A 466 9.47 -1.07 4.45
C SER A 466 8.44 -0.05 4.89
N CYS A 467 7.89 0.75 3.97
CA CYS A 467 7.02 1.89 4.27
C CYS A 467 5.79 1.95 3.35
N ASP A 468 5.80 2.80 2.32
CA ASP A 468 4.68 3.05 1.41
C ASP A 468 5.03 2.86 -0.08
N GLU A 469 6.28 2.51 -0.38
CA GLU A 469 6.68 2.00 -1.69
C GLU A 469 6.76 0.47 -1.70
N THR A 470 6.11 -0.15 -2.70
CA THR A 470 6.37 -1.55 -3.09
C THR A 470 7.30 -1.53 -4.28
N ALA A 471 8.53 -2.03 -4.13
CA ALA A 471 9.50 -1.99 -5.20
C ALA A 471 10.19 -3.34 -5.43
N VAL A 472 10.50 -3.62 -6.70
CA VAL A 472 11.30 -4.76 -7.13
C VAL A 472 12.33 -4.32 -8.17
N ALA A 473 13.54 -4.82 -8.05
CA ALA A 473 14.63 -4.55 -8.98
C ALA A 473 15.41 -5.82 -9.27
N VAL A 474 16.01 -5.91 -10.45
CA VAL A 474 16.95 -6.98 -10.82
C VAL A 474 18.29 -6.34 -11.14
N VAL A 475 19.35 -6.86 -10.53
CA VAL A 475 20.74 -6.46 -10.80
C VAL A 475 21.55 -7.66 -11.30
N ASP A 476 22.46 -7.41 -12.23
CA ASP A 476 23.38 -8.43 -12.71
C ASP A 476 24.65 -8.57 -11.83
N SER A 477 25.54 -9.48 -12.24
CA SER A 477 26.76 -9.72 -11.48
C SER A 477 27.72 -8.53 -11.51
N HIS A 478 27.64 -7.63 -12.49
CA HIS A 478 28.51 -6.46 -12.63
C HIS A 478 27.98 -5.22 -11.92
N GLY A 479 26.79 -5.30 -11.31
CA GLY A 479 26.14 -4.19 -10.62
C GLY A 479 25.23 -3.35 -11.53
N THR A 480 24.98 -3.79 -12.76
CA THR A 480 24.05 -3.11 -13.67
C THR A 480 22.61 -3.40 -13.26
N VAL A 481 21.84 -2.33 -13.03
CA VAL A 481 20.41 -2.41 -12.72
C VAL A 481 19.63 -2.70 -14.00
N CYS A 482 19.25 -3.96 -14.20
CA CYS A 482 18.51 -4.44 -15.37
C CYS A 482 17.03 -4.02 -15.33
N SER A 483 16.47 -3.84 -14.13
CA SER A 483 15.13 -3.29 -13.93
C SER A 483 14.98 -2.66 -12.56
N SER A 484 14.07 -1.69 -12.43
CA SER A 484 13.73 -1.06 -11.16
C SER A 484 12.31 -0.49 -11.21
N VAL A 485 11.38 -1.20 -10.60
CA VAL A 485 9.95 -0.87 -10.57
C VAL A 485 9.56 -0.44 -9.17
N VAL A 486 8.81 0.66 -9.06
CA VAL A 486 8.30 1.20 -7.81
C VAL A 486 6.81 1.49 -7.98
N ALA A 487 5.97 0.89 -7.14
CA ALA A 487 4.57 1.25 -6.96
C ALA A 487 4.42 2.01 -5.64
N THR A 488 3.99 3.26 -5.70
CA THR A 488 3.84 4.14 -4.53
C THR A 488 2.40 4.16 -4.03
N SER A 489 2.19 4.13 -2.71
CA SER A 489 0.86 4.33 -2.10
C SER A 489 0.67 5.71 -1.48
N ILE A 490 1.53 6.68 -1.81
CA ILE A 490 1.50 8.05 -1.28
C ILE A 490 0.09 8.68 -1.38
N ASP A 491 -0.59 8.54 -2.51
CA ASP A 491 -1.92 9.13 -2.73
C ASP A 491 -3.01 8.54 -1.80
N PHE A 492 -2.85 7.29 -1.37
CA PHE A 492 -3.73 6.67 -0.38
C PHE A 492 -3.51 7.26 1.03
N HIS A 493 -2.28 7.68 1.32
CA HIS A 493 -1.88 8.28 2.59
C HIS A 493 -2.12 9.79 2.64
N ALA A 494 -2.15 10.45 1.48
CA ALA A 494 -2.34 11.89 1.36
C ALA A 494 -3.60 12.38 2.08
N ARG A 495 -4.71 11.62 1.98
CA ARG A 495 -5.98 11.94 2.66
C ARG A 495 -5.91 11.94 4.19
N PHE A 496 -4.94 11.22 4.77
CA PHE A 496 -4.71 11.14 6.22
C PHE A 496 -3.59 12.10 6.68
N GLY A 497 -2.88 12.72 5.73
CA GLY A 497 -1.75 13.60 5.98
C GLY A 497 -0.54 12.87 6.56
N GLY A 498 -0.31 11.62 6.14
CA GLY A 498 0.80 10.77 6.58
C GLY A 498 0.52 9.29 6.33
N VAL A 499 1.58 8.47 6.38
CA VAL A 499 1.48 7.02 6.16
C VAL A 499 0.58 6.38 7.22
N VAL A 500 -0.38 5.59 6.76
CA VAL A 500 -1.26 4.77 7.61
C VAL A 500 -0.77 3.34 7.51
N PRO A 501 -0.16 2.76 8.57
CA PRO A 501 0.52 1.47 8.48
C PRO A 501 -0.36 0.33 7.97
N GLU A 502 -1.61 0.32 8.41
CA GLU A 502 -2.59 -0.70 8.01
C GLU A 502 -2.93 -0.61 6.51
N ILE A 503 -3.05 0.59 5.95
CA ILE A 503 -3.33 0.78 4.51
C ILE A 503 -2.10 0.43 3.68
N ALA A 504 -0.91 0.85 4.11
CA ALA A 504 0.34 0.52 3.44
C ALA A 504 0.52 -1.00 3.31
N SER A 505 0.31 -1.72 4.42
CA SER A 505 0.35 -3.19 4.46
C SER A 505 -0.62 -3.84 3.47
N ARG A 506 -1.83 -3.29 3.28
CA ARG A 506 -2.80 -3.80 2.28
C ARG A 506 -2.31 -3.57 0.86
N LYS A 507 -1.80 -2.36 0.58
CA LYS A 507 -1.30 -1.98 -0.73
C LYS A 507 -0.09 -2.81 -1.17
N HIS A 508 0.80 -3.18 -0.27
CA HIS A 508 1.89 -4.11 -0.60
C HIS A 508 1.34 -5.47 -1.07
N VAL A 509 0.35 -6.04 -0.39
CA VAL A 509 -0.22 -7.35 -0.80
C VAL A 509 -0.89 -7.24 -2.17
N GLU A 510 -1.58 -6.13 -2.45
CA GLU A 510 -2.20 -5.87 -3.74
C GLU A 510 -1.16 -5.71 -4.86
N ALA A 511 -0.10 -4.94 -4.61
CA ALA A 511 0.85 -4.53 -5.65
C ALA A 511 1.99 -5.53 -5.93
N ILE A 512 2.41 -6.32 -4.93
CA ILE A 512 3.70 -7.05 -5.00
C ILE A 512 3.86 -7.98 -6.20
N VAL A 513 2.77 -8.63 -6.64
CA VAL A 513 2.82 -9.50 -7.83
C VAL A 513 2.99 -8.66 -9.09
N GLY A 514 2.17 -7.63 -9.30
CA GLY A 514 2.28 -6.77 -10.48
C GLY A 514 3.64 -6.07 -10.59
N VAL A 515 4.21 -5.64 -9.45
CA VAL A 515 5.55 -5.05 -9.40
C VAL A 515 6.64 -6.09 -9.74
N TYR A 516 6.52 -7.32 -9.23
CA TYR A 516 7.41 -8.43 -9.59
C TYR A 516 7.35 -8.71 -11.09
N GLU A 517 6.16 -8.86 -11.66
CA GLU A 517 5.97 -9.19 -13.08
C GLU A 517 6.52 -8.12 -14.01
N GLU A 518 6.26 -6.84 -13.69
CA GLU A 518 6.81 -5.72 -14.45
C GLU A 518 8.34 -5.67 -14.34
N ALA A 519 8.92 -5.93 -13.16
CA ALA A 519 10.37 -5.96 -12.99
C ALA A 519 11.03 -7.08 -13.81
N MET A 520 10.39 -8.26 -13.88
CA MET A 520 10.85 -9.38 -14.71
C MET A 520 10.70 -9.10 -16.20
N ALA A 521 9.65 -8.39 -16.61
CA ALA A 521 9.44 -7.97 -17.99
C ALA A 521 10.44 -6.90 -18.44
N GLN A 522 10.67 -5.87 -17.62
CA GLN A 522 11.68 -4.84 -17.89
C GLN A 522 13.08 -5.43 -17.98
N ALA A 523 13.43 -6.36 -17.09
CA ALA A 523 14.71 -7.07 -17.16
C ALA A 523 14.79 -7.94 -18.42
N GLY A 524 13.69 -8.60 -18.81
CA GLY A 524 13.63 -9.34 -20.07
C GLY A 524 13.90 -8.44 -21.28
N ALA A 525 13.24 -7.28 -21.33
CA ALA A 525 13.42 -6.29 -22.40
C ALA A 525 14.87 -5.79 -22.47
N HIS A 526 15.52 -5.56 -21.32
CA HIS A 526 16.93 -5.22 -21.23
C HIS A 526 17.84 -6.28 -21.90
N PHE A 527 17.52 -7.57 -21.74
CA PHE A 527 18.25 -8.67 -22.40
C PHE A 527 17.71 -9.03 -23.80
N GLY A 528 16.78 -8.26 -24.36
CA GLY A 528 16.21 -8.49 -25.68
C GLY A 528 15.26 -9.70 -25.77
N CYS A 529 14.61 -10.07 -24.66
CA CYS A 529 13.50 -11.02 -24.62
C CYS A 529 12.22 -10.39 -24.04
N ASP A 530 11.13 -11.14 -24.03
CA ASP A 530 9.83 -10.65 -23.56
C ASP A 530 9.77 -10.49 -22.04
N THR A 531 10.26 -11.48 -21.30
CA THR A 531 10.29 -11.49 -19.84
C THR A 531 11.32 -12.50 -19.32
N LEU A 532 11.89 -12.22 -18.15
CA LEU A 532 12.56 -13.23 -17.35
C LEU A 532 11.54 -14.12 -16.62
N THR A 533 12.05 -15.24 -16.13
CA THR A 533 11.36 -16.22 -15.30
C THR A 533 12.14 -16.41 -14.00
N ALA A 534 11.52 -17.02 -12.99
CA ALA A 534 12.19 -17.28 -11.71
C ALA A 534 13.45 -18.16 -11.87
N ALA A 535 13.53 -18.99 -12.92
CA ALA A 535 14.68 -19.84 -13.21
C ALA A 535 15.91 -19.06 -13.71
N ASP A 536 15.75 -17.80 -14.12
CA ASP A 536 16.86 -16.93 -14.54
C ASP A 536 17.56 -16.25 -13.36
N LEU A 537 16.93 -16.26 -12.19
CA LEU A 537 17.43 -15.63 -10.99
C LEU A 537 18.40 -16.54 -10.25
N SER A 538 19.32 -15.94 -9.50
CA SER A 538 20.35 -16.61 -8.72
C SER A 538 20.18 -16.43 -7.21
N ALA A 539 19.45 -15.39 -6.79
CA ALA A 539 19.10 -15.10 -5.40
C ALA A 539 17.95 -14.10 -5.27
N VAL A 540 17.34 -14.03 -4.09
CA VAL A 540 16.33 -13.03 -3.74
C VAL A 540 16.75 -12.26 -2.49
N GLY A 541 16.99 -10.97 -2.65
CA GLY A 541 17.16 -9.99 -1.57
C GLY A 541 15.83 -9.40 -1.13
N VAL A 542 15.68 -9.13 0.16
CA VAL A 542 14.49 -8.46 0.69
C VAL A 542 14.85 -7.55 1.86
N THR A 543 14.24 -6.39 1.91
CA THR A 543 14.30 -5.52 3.10
C THR A 543 13.63 -6.23 4.28
N ALA A 544 14.43 -6.62 5.26
CA ALA A 544 13.96 -7.28 6.48
C ALA A 544 13.75 -6.30 7.64
N GLY A 545 14.22 -5.06 7.48
CA GLY A 545 14.05 -3.98 8.46
C GLY A 545 15.12 -2.89 8.36
N PRO A 546 15.01 -1.80 9.13
CA PRO A 546 13.84 -1.39 9.93
C PRO A 546 12.69 -0.90 9.03
N GLY A 547 11.50 -0.70 9.61
CA GLY A 547 10.32 -0.27 8.87
C GLY A 547 9.00 -0.60 9.57
N LEU A 548 7.89 -0.36 8.90
CA LEU A 548 6.56 -0.71 9.39
C LEU A 548 6.41 -2.23 9.37
N VAL A 549 6.26 -2.85 10.55
CA VAL A 549 6.21 -4.32 10.66
C VAL A 549 5.21 -4.94 9.69
N GLY A 550 3.98 -4.41 9.60
CA GLY A 550 2.93 -4.92 8.73
C GLY A 550 3.26 -4.84 7.23
N ALA A 551 4.08 -3.88 6.82
CA ALA A 551 4.58 -3.72 5.46
C ALA A 551 5.75 -4.68 5.18
N LEU A 552 6.73 -4.72 6.08
CA LEU A 552 7.90 -5.60 5.99
C LEU A 552 7.52 -7.07 5.85
N VAL A 553 6.53 -7.56 6.62
CA VAL A 553 6.12 -8.98 6.54
C VAL A 553 5.65 -9.36 5.15
N VAL A 554 5.07 -8.45 4.36
CA VAL A 554 4.57 -8.77 3.02
C VAL A 554 5.73 -9.09 2.09
N GLY A 555 6.74 -8.23 2.02
CA GLY A 555 7.95 -8.46 1.23
C GLY A 555 8.69 -9.71 1.69
N VAL A 556 8.91 -9.85 3.00
CA VAL A 556 9.62 -11.02 3.58
C VAL A 556 8.87 -12.33 3.28
N ALA A 557 7.56 -12.37 3.46
CA ALA A 557 6.74 -13.56 3.17
C ALA A 557 6.76 -13.92 1.69
N PHE A 558 6.61 -12.93 0.79
CA PHE A 558 6.69 -13.14 -0.66
C PHE A 558 8.08 -13.67 -1.07
N ALA A 559 9.16 -13.05 -0.60
CA ALA A 559 10.53 -13.48 -0.88
C ALA A 559 10.78 -14.93 -0.42
N LYS A 560 10.30 -15.28 0.77
CA LYS A 560 10.40 -16.65 1.31
C LYS A 560 9.62 -17.66 0.49
N GLY A 561 8.40 -17.32 0.06
CA GLY A 561 7.62 -18.15 -0.84
C GLY A 561 8.35 -18.40 -2.17
N LEU A 562 8.90 -17.34 -2.77
CA LEU A 562 9.66 -17.40 -4.01
C LEU A 562 10.95 -18.24 -3.88
N CYS A 563 11.68 -18.10 -2.77
CA CYS A 563 12.87 -18.91 -2.49
C CYS A 563 12.52 -20.38 -2.25
N ALA A 564 11.45 -20.66 -1.51
CA ALA A 564 11.02 -22.02 -1.20
C ALA A 564 10.60 -22.80 -2.44
N SER A 565 9.90 -22.16 -3.38
CA SER A 565 9.45 -22.79 -4.63
C SER A 565 10.59 -23.06 -5.62
N THR A 566 11.60 -22.19 -5.64
CA THR A 566 12.69 -22.23 -6.63
C THR A 566 13.98 -22.88 -6.11
N GLY A 567 14.14 -22.97 -4.79
CA GLY A 567 15.40 -23.34 -4.14
C GLY A 567 16.46 -22.23 -4.13
N LEU A 568 16.10 -21.00 -4.52
CA LEU A 568 17.02 -19.86 -4.51
C LEU A 568 17.38 -19.43 -3.08
N PRO A 569 18.60 -18.93 -2.84
CA PRO A 569 19.00 -18.39 -1.55
C PRO A 569 18.28 -17.07 -1.25
N LEU A 570 17.83 -16.92 -0.01
CA LEU A 570 17.24 -15.71 0.55
C LEU A 570 18.34 -14.82 1.15
N ILE A 571 18.25 -13.50 0.95
CA ILE A 571 19.16 -12.52 1.52
C ILE A 571 18.35 -11.47 2.27
N ALA A 572 18.60 -11.33 3.57
CA ALA A 572 18.05 -10.24 4.36
C ALA A 572 18.88 -8.97 4.16
N VAL A 573 18.23 -7.85 3.89
CA VAL A 573 18.87 -6.55 3.69
C VAL A 573 18.36 -5.54 4.69
N HIS A 574 19.29 -4.72 5.21
CA HIS A 574 18.97 -3.61 6.08
C HIS A 574 18.60 -2.37 5.26
N HIS A 575 17.40 -1.84 5.44
CA HIS A 575 16.84 -0.72 4.68
C HIS A 575 17.78 0.50 4.63
N LEU A 576 18.26 0.95 5.80
CA LEU A 576 19.17 2.11 5.88
C LEU A 576 20.57 1.85 5.33
N GLU A 577 20.97 0.57 5.22
CA GLU A 577 22.21 0.22 4.55
C GLU A 577 22.05 0.36 3.03
N GLY A 578 20.87 0.05 2.49
CA GLY A 578 20.51 0.39 1.11
C GLY A 578 20.68 1.88 0.82
N HIS A 579 20.08 2.74 1.65
CA HIS A 579 20.22 4.21 1.53
C HIS A 579 21.67 4.70 1.64
N LEU A 580 22.48 4.07 2.48
CA LEU A 580 23.91 4.38 2.59
C LEU A 580 24.65 4.00 1.31
N LEU A 581 24.45 2.78 0.81
CA LEU A 581 25.12 2.24 -0.37
C LEU A 581 24.62 2.86 -1.69
N ALA A 582 23.44 3.49 -1.72
CA ALA A 582 22.95 4.24 -2.87
C ALA A 582 23.91 5.36 -3.33
N ASN A 583 24.78 5.85 -2.45
CA ASN A 583 25.83 6.83 -2.80
C ASN A 583 26.82 6.29 -3.85
N LEU A 584 26.97 4.97 -3.99
CA LEU A 584 27.86 4.36 -4.98
C LEU A 584 27.38 4.55 -6.42
N PHE A 585 26.11 4.87 -6.65
CA PHE A 585 25.61 5.24 -7.98
C PHE A 585 26.21 6.57 -8.48
N GLU A 586 26.55 7.48 -7.57
CA GLU A 586 27.15 8.78 -7.89
C GLU A 586 28.68 8.71 -7.78
N THR A 587 29.19 8.07 -6.74
CA THR A 587 30.63 7.95 -6.46
C THR A 587 31.05 6.47 -6.39
N PRO A 588 31.25 5.79 -7.55
CA PRO A 588 31.63 4.38 -7.60
C PRO A 588 32.94 4.03 -6.87
N ASP A 589 33.83 5.02 -6.69
CA ASP A 589 35.12 4.86 -6.02
C ASP A 589 35.07 5.18 -4.51
N LEU A 590 33.88 5.45 -3.95
CA LEU A 590 33.69 5.72 -2.52
C LEU A 590 34.20 4.56 -1.66
N LYS A 591 34.99 4.88 -0.64
CA LYS A 591 35.58 3.91 0.30
C LYS A 591 35.52 4.43 1.74
N PRO A 592 35.24 3.57 2.74
CA PRO A 592 35.45 3.91 4.14
C PRO A 592 36.92 4.26 4.43
N PRO A 593 37.19 5.15 5.41
CA PRO A 593 36.23 5.72 6.35
C PRO A 593 35.54 6.99 5.81
N PHE A 594 34.24 7.13 6.09
CA PHE A 594 33.46 8.33 5.78
C PHE A 594 32.34 8.56 6.80
N VAL A 595 31.77 9.77 6.83
CA VAL A 595 30.56 10.07 7.61
C VAL A 595 29.36 10.13 6.68
N ALA A 596 28.26 9.50 7.07
CA ALA A 596 26.99 9.54 6.34
C ALA A 596 25.90 10.23 7.17
N SER A 597 25.12 11.10 6.54
CA SER A 597 23.88 11.64 7.08
C SER A 597 22.70 10.89 6.45
N LEU A 598 22.04 10.04 7.21
CA LEU A 598 20.86 9.30 6.77
C LEU A 598 19.61 10.05 7.25
N VAL A 599 18.87 10.62 6.30
CA VAL A 599 17.75 11.53 6.55
C VAL A 599 16.58 11.13 5.64
N SER A 600 15.60 10.43 6.20
CA SER A 600 14.39 9.95 5.51
C SER A 600 13.12 10.41 6.21
N GLY A 601 11.96 9.89 5.78
CA GLY A 601 10.66 10.10 6.42
C GLY A 601 10.69 9.74 7.91
N GLY A 602 11.24 8.56 8.24
CA GLY A 602 11.25 8.00 9.59
C GLY A 602 12.62 7.95 10.29
N ASN A 603 13.70 8.41 9.64
CA ASN A 603 15.04 8.36 10.21
C ASN A 603 15.80 9.68 10.05
N THR A 604 16.51 10.08 11.11
CA THR A 604 17.52 11.15 11.07
C THR A 604 18.70 10.70 11.91
N MET A 605 19.86 10.47 11.29
CA MET A 605 21.06 10.07 12.00
C MET A 605 22.36 10.45 11.28
N LEU A 606 23.43 10.60 12.07
CA LEU A 606 24.81 10.66 11.60
C LEU A 606 25.51 9.37 11.93
N VAL A 607 26.16 8.78 10.93
CA VAL A 607 26.83 7.48 11.02
C VAL A 607 28.28 7.65 10.58
N TYR A 608 29.21 7.21 11.42
CA TYR A 608 30.60 7.03 11.04
C TYR A 608 30.81 5.63 10.49
N VAL A 609 31.06 5.54 9.18
CA VAL A 609 31.33 4.30 8.48
C VAL A 609 32.84 4.06 8.56
N ARG A 610 33.27 3.19 9.48
CA ARG A 610 34.70 2.87 9.68
C ARG A 610 35.22 1.89 8.65
N GLY A 611 34.36 0.96 8.28
CA GLY A 611 34.55 -0.07 7.27
C GLY A 611 33.19 -0.50 6.75
N TRP A 612 33.16 -1.26 5.66
CA TRP A 612 31.91 -1.82 5.21
C TRP A 612 31.38 -2.82 6.24
N GLY A 613 30.11 -2.67 6.64
CA GLY A 613 29.51 -3.42 7.74
C GLY A 613 29.95 -3.00 9.16
N ASP A 614 30.85 -2.03 9.31
CA ASP A 614 31.24 -1.46 10.60
C ASP A 614 30.75 0.00 10.72
N TYR A 615 29.53 0.13 11.24
CA TYR A 615 28.78 1.38 11.30
C TYR A 615 28.64 1.87 12.75
N GLN A 616 29.24 3.01 13.06
CA GLN A 616 29.11 3.67 14.36
C GLN A 616 28.10 4.81 14.26
N ILE A 617 26.92 4.64 14.87
CA ILE A 617 25.94 5.73 15.00
C ILE A 617 26.50 6.78 15.96
N LEU A 618 26.71 8.01 15.46
CA LEU A 618 27.20 9.14 16.23
C LEU A 618 26.06 9.84 16.99
N GLY A 619 24.91 9.99 16.33
CA GLY A 619 23.71 10.57 16.91
C GLY A 619 22.47 10.36 16.05
N THR A 620 21.31 10.36 16.68
CA THR A 620 20.00 10.15 16.06
C THR A 620 19.05 11.27 16.46
N THR A 621 17.87 11.36 15.83
CA THR A 621 16.78 12.13 16.44
C THR A 621 16.33 11.48 17.75
N ILE A 622 15.95 12.30 18.73
CA ILE A 622 15.29 11.85 19.97
C ILE A 622 13.77 11.99 19.89
N ASP A 623 13.26 12.63 18.83
CA ASP A 623 11.83 12.85 18.61
C ASP A 623 11.43 12.63 17.13
N ASP A 624 10.90 13.64 16.45
CA ASP A 624 10.47 13.59 15.05
C ASP A 624 11.70 13.44 14.14
N ALA A 625 11.60 12.59 13.11
CA ALA A 625 12.56 12.61 12.01
C ALA A 625 12.38 13.87 11.14
N VAL A 626 13.36 14.18 10.29
CA VAL A 626 13.29 15.38 9.44
C VAL A 626 12.11 15.27 8.47
N GLY A 627 11.97 14.16 7.74
CA GLY A 627 10.86 14.01 6.79
C GLY A 627 9.51 14.12 7.50
N GLU A 628 9.34 13.45 8.64
CA GLU A 628 8.15 13.57 9.48
C GLU A 628 7.86 15.01 9.93
N ALA A 629 8.88 15.79 10.29
CA ALA A 629 8.71 17.20 10.64
C ALA A 629 8.22 18.03 9.46
N PHE A 630 8.76 17.81 8.25
CA PHE A 630 8.29 18.44 7.02
C PHE A 630 6.83 18.08 6.72
N ASP A 631 6.46 16.81 6.85
CA ASP A 631 5.08 16.34 6.62
C ASP A 631 4.09 16.93 7.61
N LYS A 632 4.44 16.99 8.90
CA LYS A 632 3.60 17.60 9.94
C LYS A 632 3.42 19.10 9.73
N VAL A 633 4.47 19.82 9.33
CA VAL A 633 4.38 21.26 9.02
C VAL A 633 3.54 21.50 7.77
N ALA A 634 3.74 20.71 6.71
CA ALA A 634 2.91 20.80 5.51
C ALA A 634 1.42 20.55 5.82
N LYS A 635 1.13 19.55 6.66
CA LYS A 635 -0.22 19.27 7.14
C LYS A 635 -0.82 20.45 7.92
N ALA A 636 -0.06 21.07 8.83
CA ALA A 636 -0.51 22.25 9.57
C ALA A 636 -0.81 23.45 8.67
N LEU A 637 -0.13 23.55 7.52
CA LEU A 637 -0.33 24.59 6.51
C LEU A 637 -1.41 24.25 5.47
N GLY A 638 -2.02 23.07 5.53
CA GLY A 638 -3.01 22.61 4.54
C GLY A 638 -2.40 22.28 3.17
N LEU A 639 -1.10 21.98 3.11
CA LEU A 639 -0.35 21.74 1.87
C LEU A 639 -0.40 20.29 1.38
N GLY A 640 -1.03 19.39 2.16
CA GLY A 640 -1.16 17.97 1.84
C GLY A 640 0.06 17.14 2.26
N TYR A 641 0.13 15.91 1.73
CA TYR A 641 1.21 14.96 1.92
C TYR A 641 1.56 14.34 0.55
N PRO A 642 2.85 14.15 0.20
CA PRO A 642 4.02 14.31 1.05
C PRO A 642 4.45 15.78 1.17
N GLY A 643 4.81 16.20 2.38
CA GLY A 643 5.09 17.60 2.72
C GLY A 643 6.47 18.07 2.30
N GLY A 644 7.47 17.20 2.35
CA GLY A 644 8.87 17.49 2.01
C GLY A 644 9.04 18.25 0.69
N PRO A 645 8.62 17.69 -0.47
CA PRO A 645 8.76 18.34 -1.77
C PRO A 645 7.98 19.66 -1.90
N VAL A 646 6.81 19.76 -1.25
CA VAL A 646 5.96 20.96 -1.32
C VAL A 646 6.58 22.12 -0.54
N ILE A 647 7.04 21.85 0.68
CA ILE A 647 7.75 22.84 1.51
C ILE A 647 9.02 23.31 0.81
N SER A 648 9.82 22.40 0.26
CA SER A 648 11.06 22.77 -0.43
C SER A 648 10.82 23.67 -1.65
N ARG A 649 9.74 23.43 -2.41
CA ARG A 649 9.36 24.28 -3.56
C ARG A 649 8.88 25.67 -3.13
N LEU A 650 8.17 25.78 -2.00
CA LEU A 650 7.77 27.06 -1.43
C LEU A 650 8.98 27.82 -0.88
N ALA A 651 9.85 27.11 -0.15
CA ALA A 651 11.05 27.66 0.44
C ALA A 651 12.00 28.29 -0.59
N ALA A 652 12.09 27.71 -1.79
CA ALA A 652 12.88 28.26 -2.89
C ALA A 652 12.45 29.67 -3.34
N LYS A 653 11.23 30.10 -3.00
CA LYS A 653 10.67 31.42 -3.33
C LYS A 653 10.65 32.39 -2.14
N GLY A 654 10.99 31.93 -0.95
CA GLY A 654 10.90 32.70 0.28
C GLY A 654 12.25 33.21 0.79
N ASN A 655 12.18 34.11 1.76
CA ASN A 655 13.32 34.59 2.51
C ASN A 655 13.56 33.70 3.75
N PRO A 656 14.68 32.96 3.84
CA PRO A 656 14.97 32.06 4.95
C PRO A 656 15.21 32.77 6.29
N ARG A 657 15.24 34.11 6.30
CA ARG A 657 15.42 34.95 7.50
C ARG A 657 14.18 35.76 7.86
N ALA A 658 13.06 35.53 7.18
CA ALA A 658 11.81 36.26 7.45
C ALA A 658 11.26 35.95 8.85
N ILE A 659 11.36 34.70 9.29
CA ILE A 659 10.80 34.24 10.55
C ILE A 659 11.89 33.57 11.40
N HIS A 660 11.99 33.97 12.66
CA HIS A 660 12.97 33.40 13.57
C HIS A 660 12.44 32.12 14.24
N PHE A 661 12.73 30.97 13.64
CA PHE A 661 12.48 29.67 14.25
C PHE A 661 13.67 29.14 15.08
N PRO A 662 13.43 28.37 16.15
CA PRO A 662 14.50 27.85 17.01
C PRO A 662 15.36 26.79 16.30
N ARG A 663 16.68 26.86 16.48
CA ARG A 663 17.64 25.82 16.07
C ARG A 663 17.91 24.90 17.27
N ALA A 664 16.98 23.99 17.53
CA ALA A 664 17.05 23.10 18.70
C ALA A 664 18.33 22.26 18.69
N MET A 665 18.92 22.05 19.88
CA MET A 665 20.14 21.25 20.06
C MET A 665 21.38 21.71 19.27
N MET A 666 21.39 22.94 18.74
CA MET A 666 22.56 23.50 18.03
C MET A 666 23.83 23.54 18.89
N HIS A 667 23.67 23.79 20.20
CA HIS A 667 24.76 23.96 21.15
C HIS A 667 24.78 22.88 22.24
N SER A 668 24.19 21.71 21.99
CA SER A 668 24.16 20.60 22.97
C SER A 668 25.52 19.97 23.22
N GLY A 669 26.47 20.12 22.29
CA GLY A 669 27.78 19.47 22.34
C GLY A 669 27.75 17.98 21.95
N ASP A 670 26.57 17.46 21.60
CA ASP A 670 26.34 16.11 21.10
C ASP A 670 25.82 16.11 19.64
N TYR A 671 25.63 14.91 19.09
CA TYR A 671 25.12 14.69 17.74
C TYR A 671 23.61 14.42 17.66
N GLN A 672 22.88 14.61 18.76
CA GLN A 672 21.46 14.27 18.85
C GLN A 672 20.58 15.36 18.20
N PHE A 673 19.51 14.98 17.51
CA PHE A 673 18.60 15.92 16.83
C PHE A 673 17.26 16.02 17.57
N SER A 674 16.61 17.18 17.51
CA SER A 674 15.24 17.40 18.01
C SER A 674 14.52 18.39 17.11
N LEU A 675 13.34 18.00 16.63
CA LEU A 675 12.52 18.76 15.68
C LEU A 675 11.10 19.00 16.19
N SER A 676 10.64 18.28 17.22
CA SER A 676 9.32 18.50 17.83
C SER A 676 9.13 19.92 18.35
N GLY A 677 10.18 20.53 18.94
CA GLY A 677 10.13 21.92 19.39
C GLY A 677 10.02 22.93 18.24
N LEU A 678 10.66 22.64 17.11
CA LEU A 678 10.59 23.46 15.89
C LEU A 678 9.18 23.42 15.30
N LYS A 679 8.57 22.24 15.21
CA LYS A 679 7.16 22.07 14.81
C LYS A 679 6.22 22.92 15.66
N THR A 680 6.35 22.86 16.99
CA THR A 680 5.50 23.64 17.91
C THR A 680 5.67 25.14 17.70
N ALA A 681 6.89 25.61 17.43
CA ALA A 681 7.16 27.01 17.12
C ALA A 681 6.48 27.45 15.81
N VAL A 682 6.50 26.62 14.77
CA VAL A 682 5.79 26.88 13.50
C VAL A 682 4.28 26.96 13.72
N ILE A 683 3.69 25.98 14.42
CA ILE A 683 2.25 25.97 14.71
C ILE A 683 1.84 27.20 15.52
N THR A 684 2.63 27.55 16.55
CA THR A 684 2.36 28.73 17.39
C THR A 684 2.43 30.03 16.58
N TYR A 685 3.37 30.13 15.64
CA TYR A 685 3.46 31.26 14.72
C TYR A 685 2.20 31.36 13.84
N ILE A 686 1.77 30.25 13.23
CA ILE A 686 0.56 30.18 12.39
C ILE A 686 -0.68 30.62 13.17
N GLU A 687 -0.88 30.08 14.37
CA GLU A 687 -2.01 30.44 15.23
C GLU A 687 -1.98 31.92 15.66
N GLY A 688 -0.79 32.46 15.90
CA GLY A 688 -0.58 33.86 16.27
C GLY A 688 -0.96 34.82 15.14
N GLU A 689 -0.51 34.55 13.91
CA GLU A 689 -0.84 35.36 12.73
C GLU A 689 -2.34 35.29 12.41
N ASN A 690 -2.93 34.08 12.46
CA ASN A 690 -4.36 33.87 12.24
C ASN A 690 -5.21 34.63 13.27
N ARG A 691 -4.85 34.56 14.57
CA ARG A 691 -5.55 35.30 15.63
C ARG A 691 -5.44 36.82 15.44
N ALA A 692 -4.35 37.28 14.86
CA ALA A 692 -4.13 38.69 14.55
C ALA A 692 -4.74 39.13 13.20
N GLY A 693 -5.39 38.23 12.46
CA GLY A 693 -6.00 38.52 11.16
C GLY A 693 -5.00 38.91 10.07
N ARG A 694 -3.73 38.48 10.18
CA ARG A 694 -2.68 38.77 9.20
C ARG A 694 -2.48 37.59 8.24
N PRO A 695 -2.26 37.84 6.95
CA PRO A 695 -1.92 36.79 6.00
C PRO A 695 -0.53 36.22 6.31
N ILE A 696 -0.38 34.91 6.20
CA ILE A 696 0.90 34.21 6.34
C ILE A 696 1.55 34.11 4.96
N ASP A 697 2.76 34.62 4.83
CA ASP A 697 3.59 34.39 3.63
C ASP A 697 4.14 32.96 3.68
N LEU A 698 3.48 32.05 2.94
CA LEU A 698 3.81 30.62 2.91
C LEU A 698 5.25 30.37 2.40
N PRO A 699 5.73 31.01 1.32
CA PRO A 699 7.15 30.96 0.94
C PRO A 699 8.12 31.32 2.07
N ASP A 700 7.94 32.46 2.73
CA ASP A 700 8.84 32.93 3.79
C ASP A 700 8.84 32.00 5.01
N LEU A 701 7.66 31.47 5.37
CA LEU A 701 7.53 30.48 6.43
C LEU A 701 8.22 29.17 6.07
N ALA A 702 7.97 28.64 4.89
CA ALA A 702 8.61 27.42 4.40
C ALA A 702 10.14 27.58 4.35
N ALA A 703 10.65 28.70 3.84
CA ALA A 703 12.07 29.01 3.78
C ALA A 703 12.71 29.13 5.16
N SER A 704 12.05 29.81 6.09
CA SER A 704 12.55 29.99 7.45
C SER A 704 12.56 28.68 8.24
N PHE A 705 11.54 27.83 8.05
CA PHE A 705 11.46 26.49 8.66
C PHE A 705 12.54 25.57 8.10
N GLU A 706 12.65 25.48 6.78
CA GLU A 706 13.64 24.65 6.08
C GLU A 706 15.07 25.06 6.49
N ALA A 707 15.36 26.36 6.55
CA ALA A 707 16.65 26.87 7.01
C ALA A 707 16.96 26.43 8.46
N ALA A 708 15.98 26.48 9.37
CA ALA A 708 16.18 26.05 10.75
C ALA A 708 16.54 24.56 10.87
N VAL A 709 15.95 23.70 10.02
CA VAL A 709 16.31 22.28 9.95
C VAL A 709 17.72 22.09 9.38
N ILE A 710 18.00 22.70 8.23
CA ILE A 710 19.29 22.56 7.54
C ILE A 710 20.44 23.06 8.41
N ASP A 711 20.29 24.20 9.09
CA ASP A 711 21.33 24.78 9.94
C ASP A 711 21.84 23.77 10.99
N VAL A 712 20.92 23.08 11.67
CA VAL A 712 21.26 22.10 12.72
C VAL A 712 21.90 20.84 12.11
N GLN A 713 21.33 20.34 11.01
CA GLN A 713 21.86 19.18 10.27
C GLN A 713 23.31 19.41 9.82
N VAL A 714 23.60 20.57 9.25
CA VAL A 714 24.93 20.92 8.73
C VAL A 714 25.91 21.14 9.87
N ALA A 715 25.53 21.86 10.94
CA ALA A 715 26.42 22.13 12.06
C ALA A 715 26.90 20.84 12.77
N LYS A 716 25.98 19.89 13.00
CA LYS A 716 26.31 18.59 13.60
C LYS A 716 27.16 17.73 12.68
N ALA A 717 26.88 17.72 11.38
CA ALA A 717 27.69 17.02 10.38
C ALA A 717 29.12 17.56 10.29
N VAL A 718 29.30 18.89 10.31
CA VAL A 718 30.63 19.53 10.35
C VAL A 718 31.42 19.04 11.56
N THR A 719 30.79 19.08 12.74
CA THR A 719 31.42 18.59 13.99
C THR A 719 31.81 17.12 13.89
N ALA A 720 30.99 16.27 13.25
CA ALA A 720 31.29 14.85 13.05
C ALA A 720 32.49 14.64 12.11
N VAL A 721 32.54 15.37 11.00
CA VAL A 721 33.64 15.29 10.02
C VAL A 721 34.94 15.82 10.62
N GLU A 722 34.91 16.92 11.37
CA GLU A 722 36.10 17.49 12.02
C GLU A 722 36.69 16.55 13.09
N GLN A 723 35.83 15.86 13.87
CA GLN A 723 36.30 14.92 14.90
C GLN A 723 36.80 13.59 14.33
N THR A 724 36.21 13.12 13.23
CA THR A 724 36.59 11.84 12.61
C THR A 724 37.76 12.00 11.63
N GLY A 725 37.96 13.20 11.07
CA GLY A 725 39.04 13.48 10.12
C GLY A 725 38.83 12.86 8.74
N VAL A 726 37.60 12.52 8.38
CA VAL A 726 37.28 11.88 7.08
C VAL A 726 37.37 12.88 5.92
N SER A 727 37.71 12.37 4.73
CA SER A 727 37.74 13.14 3.47
C SER A 727 36.42 13.09 2.69
N ASP A 728 35.50 12.23 3.10
CA ASP A 728 34.27 11.94 2.38
C ASP A 728 33.06 12.06 3.31
N PHE A 729 32.00 12.70 2.80
CA PHE A 729 30.72 12.85 3.47
C PHE A 729 29.60 12.43 2.53
N CYS A 730 28.72 11.56 2.99
CA CYS A 730 27.61 11.01 2.19
C CYS A 730 26.26 11.44 2.75
N VAL A 731 25.24 11.50 1.90
CA VAL A 731 23.85 11.75 2.30
C VAL A 731 22.98 10.62 1.76
N GLY A 732 22.05 10.10 2.56
CA GLY A 732 21.11 9.06 2.14
C GLY A 732 19.71 9.32 2.71
N GLY A 733 18.70 8.62 2.20
CA GLY A 733 17.30 8.80 2.58
C GLY A 733 16.55 9.84 1.76
N GLY A 734 15.21 9.78 1.79
CA GLY A 734 14.34 10.62 0.95
C GLY A 734 14.54 12.14 1.11
N VAL A 735 14.96 12.63 2.28
CA VAL A 735 15.23 14.07 2.50
C VAL A 735 16.52 14.50 1.81
N ALA A 736 17.40 13.56 1.44
CA ALA A 736 18.55 13.84 0.59
C ALA A 736 18.14 14.42 -0.77
N ALA A 737 16.88 14.31 -1.19
CA ALA A 737 16.33 14.95 -2.39
C ALA A 737 16.22 16.49 -2.27
N ASN A 738 16.29 17.06 -1.06
CA ASN A 738 16.12 18.49 -0.83
C ASN A 738 17.30 19.31 -1.41
N PRO A 739 17.07 20.20 -2.39
CA PRO A 739 18.15 20.90 -3.07
C PRO A 739 18.91 21.89 -2.18
N GLN A 740 18.22 22.56 -1.25
CA GLN A 740 18.83 23.49 -0.31
C GLN A 740 19.76 22.76 0.68
N LEU A 741 19.36 21.58 1.16
CA LEU A 741 20.20 20.73 2.02
C LEU A 741 21.44 20.23 1.27
N ARG A 742 21.28 19.77 0.02
CA ARG A 742 22.40 19.36 -0.84
C ARG A 742 23.42 20.49 -1.01
N GLU A 743 22.93 21.68 -1.33
CA GLU A 743 23.78 22.85 -1.55
C GLU A 743 24.49 23.28 -0.27
N ALA A 744 23.78 23.31 0.87
CA ALA A 744 24.36 23.66 2.15
C ALA A 744 25.50 22.71 2.56
N TYR A 745 25.35 21.39 2.34
CA TYR A 745 26.44 20.44 2.55
C TYR A 745 27.61 20.67 1.59
N ARG A 746 27.36 20.80 0.28
CA ARG A 746 28.41 21.02 -0.73
C ARG A 746 29.21 22.28 -0.47
N GLU A 747 28.54 23.40 -0.16
CA GLU A 747 29.20 24.66 0.14
C GLU A 747 30.05 24.55 1.41
N THR A 748 29.49 23.95 2.46
CA THR A 748 30.15 23.87 3.77
C THR A 748 31.37 22.96 3.76
N PHE A 749 31.27 21.80 3.12
CA PHE A 749 32.33 20.81 3.05
C PHE A 749 33.33 21.06 1.91
N GLY A 750 32.90 21.66 0.80
CA GLY A 750 33.79 22.07 -0.29
C GLY A 750 34.87 23.04 0.19
N LYS A 751 34.53 23.96 1.10
CA LYS A 751 35.49 24.87 1.76
C LYS A 751 36.49 24.16 2.67
N ARG A 752 36.23 22.90 3.05
CA ARG A 752 37.04 22.08 3.96
C ARG A 752 37.81 20.96 3.24
N GLY A 753 37.73 20.88 1.92
CA GLY A 753 38.36 19.81 1.14
C GLY A 753 37.73 18.43 1.34
N VAL A 754 36.48 18.38 1.80
CA VAL A 754 35.72 17.13 2.03
C VAL A 754 34.79 16.91 0.83
N ARG A 755 34.90 15.75 0.20
CA ARG A 755 34.06 15.36 -0.94
C ARG A 755 32.66 15.00 -0.44
N VAL A 756 31.64 15.69 -0.96
CA VAL A 756 30.23 15.41 -0.64
C VAL A 756 29.62 14.55 -1.74
N THR A 757 29.15 13.37 -1.37
CA THR A 757 28.37 12.48 -2.25
C THR A 757 26.91 12.52 -1.87
N VAL A 758 26.04 12.59 -2.88
CA VAL A 758 24.59 12.48 -2.73
C VAL A 758 24.09 11.59 -3.87
N PRO A 759 23.24 10.59 -3.61
CA PRO A 759 22.73 9.73 -4.66
C PRO A 759 21.93 10.52 -5.72
N PRO A 760 21.84 9.98 -6.95
CA PRO A 760 20.94 10.53 -7.96
C PRO A 760 19.50 10.48 -7.45
N MET A 761 18.65 11.39 -7.93
CA MET A 761 17.26 11.54 -7.42
C MET A 761 16.48 10.23 -7.43
N ARG A 762 16.62 9.43 -8.49
CA ARG A 762 16.00 8.09 -8.64
C ARG A 762 16.43 7.06 -7.58
N ALA A 763 17.51 7.30 -6.86
CA ALA A 763 18.05 6.43 -5.81
C ALA A 763 17.98 7.06 -4.41
N CYS A 764 17.31 8.21 -4.25
CA CYS A 764 17.17 8.89 -2.94
C CYS A 764 15.96 8.40 -2.13
N GLY A 765 14.84 8.14 -2.80
CA GLY A 765 13.64 7.57 -2.18
C GLY A 765 13.75 6.07 -1.98
N ASP A 766 12.73 5.45 -1.40
CA ASP A 766 12.74 4.00 -1.17
C ASP A 766 12.54 3.27 -2.51
N ASN A 767 13.47 2.37 -2.83
CA ASN A 767 13.48 1.63 -4.08
C ASN A 767 14.24 0.31 -3.91
N ALA A 768 13.98 -0.67 -4.77
CA ALA A 768 14.69 -1.95 -4.69
C ALA A 768 16.09 -1.94 -5.33
N ALA A 769 16.44 -0.93 -6.13
CA ALA A 769 17.78 -0.83 -6.73
C ALA A 769 18.85 -0.57 -5.65
N MET A 770 18.57 0.25 -4.63
CA MET A 770 19.49 0.43 -3.49
C MET A 770 19.62 -0.85 -2.65
N ILE A 771 18.54 -1.63 -2.52
CA ILE A 771 18.54 -2.93 -1.83
C ILE A 771 19.38 -3.94 -2.60
N SER A 772 19.35 -3.86 -3.94
CA SER A 772 20.14 -4.72 -4.83
C SER A 772 21.65 -4.56 -4.63
N VAL A 773 22.13 -3.37 -4.28
CA VAL A 773 23.56 -3.16 -3.98
C VAL A 773 23.99 -3.98 -2.76
N ALA A 774 23.20 -3.94 -1.69
CA ALA A 774 23.45 -4.72 -0.48
C ALA A 774 23.22 -6.23 -0.72
N ALA A 775 22.18 -6.59 -1.48
CA ALA A 775 21.84 -7.98 -1.78
C ALA A 775 22.94 -8.65 -2.62
N LEU A 776 23.39 -8.03 -3.72
CA LEU A 776 24.47 -8.54 -4.57
C LEU A 776 25.79 -8.70 -3.79
N ARG A 777 26.06 -7.75 -2.90
CA ARG A 777 27.21 -7.79 -2.00
C ARG A 777 27.13 -8.99 -1.04
N SER A 778 25.99 -9.19 -0.39
CA SER A 778 25.76 -10.36 0.49
C SER A 778 25.73 -11.68 -0.29
N TYR A 779 25.23 -11.69 -1.53
CA TYR A 779 25.23 -12.85 -2.41
C TYR A 779 26.66 -13.33 -2.69
N ARG A 780 27.54 -12.42 -3.10
CA ARG A 780 28.97 -12.70 -3.33
C ARG A 780 29.68 -13.19 -2.07
N ALA A 781 29.29 -12.66 -0.91
CA ALA A 781 29.78 -13.09 0.39
C ALA A 781 29.20 -14.43 0.87
N ARG A 782 28.21 -14.99 0.16
CA ARG A 782 27.39 -16.14 0.57
C ARG A 782 26.73 -15.94 1.95
N ASN A 783 26.37 -14.70 2.25
CA ASN A 783 25.67 -14.31 3.48
C ASN A 783 24.15 -14.46 3.26
N PHE A 784 23.65 -15.68 3.44
CA PHE A 784 22.24 -16.02 3.20
C PHE A 784 21.44 -16.10 4.50
N ALA A 785 20.19 -15.66 4.45
CA ALA A 785 19.23 -15.79 5.53
C ALA A 785 18.50 -17.13 5.44
N PRO A 786 18.12 -17.75 6.58
CA PRO A 786 17.29 -18.94 6.57
C PRO A 786 15.84 -18.61 6.16
N LEU A 787 15.09 -19.61 5.69
CA LEU A 787 13.65 -19.48 5.45
C LEU A 787 12.83 -19.31 6.75
N THR A 788 13.46 -19.28 7.92
CA THR A 788 12.87 -18.89 9.20
C THR A 788 13.01 -17.39 9.49
N LEU A 789 13.56 -16.60 8.57
CA LEU A 789 13.67 -15.14 8.70
C LEU A 789 12.31 -14.51 9.03
N ASP A 790 12.33 -13.57 9.98
CA ASP A 790 11.20 -12.71 10.33
C ASP A 790 11.58 -11.24 10.11
N ALA A 791 10.58 -10.37 10.01
CA ALA A 791 10.78 -8.93 9.90
C ALA A 791 11.18 -8.33 11.26
N ASP A 792 12.20 -7.48 11.27
CA ASP A 792 12.60 -6.72 12.46
C ASP A 792 12.38 -5.22 12.22
N PRO A 793 11.26 -4.65 12.70
CA PRO A 793 10.96 -3.24 12.49
C PRO A 793 11.97 -2.29 13.16
N ASN A 794 12.76 -2.79 14.12
CA ASN A 794 13.74 -2.01 14.89
C ASN A 794 15.17 -2.52 14.67
N ALA A 795 15.43 -3.20 13.55
CA ALA A 795 16.74 -3.76 13.24
C ALA A 795 17.85 -2.71 13.43
N PRO A 796 18.87 -2.98 14.25
CA PRO A 796 20.04 -2.11 14.35
C PRO A 796 20.80 -2.03 13.02
N LEU A 797 21.33 -0.84 12.70
CA LEU A 797 22.14 -0.65 11.51
C LEU A 797 23.35 -1.60 11.52
N GLY A 798 23.45 -2.45 10.49
CA GLY A 798 24.50 -3.47 10.34
C GLY A 798 24.06 -4.91 10.60
N THR A 799 22.83 -5.17 11.07
CA THR A 799 22.35 -6.51 11.48
C THR A 799 22.52 -7.62 10.43
N TRP A 800 22.45 -7.31 9.13
CA TRP A 800 22.63 -8.28 8.04
C TRP A 800 23.79 -7.94 7.11
N SER A 801 24.68 -7.04 7.52
CA SER A 801 25.78 -6.59 6.68
C SER A 801 26.89 -7.64 6.56
N THR A 802 27.74 -7.46 5.57
CA THR A 802 29.00 -8.19 5.37
C THR A 802 30.18 -7.22 5.51
N THR A 803 31.43 -7.70 5.46
CA THR A 803 32.64 -6.85 5.41
C THR A 803 33.20 -6.68 4.00
N ASP A 804 32.67 -7.42 3.02
CA ASP A 804 33.14 -7.39 1.63
C ASP A 804 32.89 -6.04 0.95
N ALA A 805 33.69 -5.67 -0.05
CA ALA A 805 33.41 -4.43 -0.79
C ALA A 805 32.15 -4.57 -1.67
N PRO A 806 31.28 -3.55 -1.75
CA PRO A 806 30.14 -3.56 -2.67
C PRO A 806 30.60 -3.53 -4.13
N VAL A 807 29.78 -4.08 -5.01
CA VAL A 807 29.92 -3.88 -6.46
C VAL A 807 29.38 -2.49 -6.78
N PRO A 808 30.15 -1.60 -7.41
CA PRO A 808 29.65 -0.29 -7.76
C PRO A 808 28.48 -0.44 -8.74
N PRO A 809 27.30 0.13 -8.43
CA PRO A 809 26.12 -0.08 -9.24
C PRO A 809 26.06 0.94 -10.39
N SER A 810 25.45 0.54 -11.50
CA SER A 810 25.23 1.39 -12.67
C SER A 810 23.80 1.29 -13.15
N TRP A 811 23.33 2.35 -13.81
CA TRP A 811 22.08 2.35 -14.56
C TRP A 811 22.44 2.32 -16.04
N GLU A 812 21.83 1.42 -16.80
CA GLU A 812 21.88 1.48 -18.27
C GLU A 812 20.64 2.20 -18.85
#